data_AF-A0AAE3E7V8-F1
#
_entry.id   AF-A0AAE3E7V8-F1
#
_cell.length_a   1.000
_cell.length_b   1.000
_cell.length_c   1.000
_cell.angle_alpha   90.00
_cell.angle_beta   90.00
_cell.angle_gamma   90.00
#
_symmetry.space_group_name_H-M   'P 1'
#
loop_
_entity.id
_entity.type
_entity.pdbx_description
1 polymer ?
#
loop_
_entity_poly.entity_id
_entity_poly.type
_entity_poly.pdbx_seq_one_letter_code
_entity_poly.pdbx_strand_id
1 'polypeptide(L)'
;MKLKRIMALGLCVSTVLASTFVSATPTETSGLASAQVTVVEESSDSLPEAFAETALDETESQASESEFTEAVPAEVTETEAAETEVTAESTAESTSIPETSASETIEAEAASTEANDLAGFVTRLYQICLDRTPDANGLQSWIDVLQNHRDSGAGVAFGFVFSPEYQKKNTSNDEYVTMLYRVMLGREPDASGKASWIKLMQDGVTRKYIFAGFIGSKEFTGICNSYGVDRGDYQSDDVRDRQPAVTSFVVRLYREVLGRSYDPNGLTNWVTGLLNKTIKGSECAWGFLNSDEFIKKNVSDSEFLDILYNVFFDRGADTSGKQAWQKVLDSGLSRQHVVSGFAGSQEYLKLCASYGIEAAPEVIRSTENRDQNQDLTALVMRYYTYALGRKPLARDLNDWTGRLISKSISGTDLTLGFFTCDEYANRGRSNSEFVSDVYLAMLGRSVDAPGLNNWISLLNSGTSRRAVCTMLADSQEFIDQCNRLGIVYAVDGWNNGLYYYKNGKKLSGWQTISGNQYYFNPNNGNEKQTGWGYVDGYKYYFGDNGVLRTDLRNVLGKQSSYFIRIIRDKNVVQVYAKDGSNGYIIPVVNFVCSTGGSNTPLGTFRTQNQYRWHELMGPCWGQWCTRIVNGVLFHSVFYSENGNASTLSVSAYNKLGVTASHGCIRLTAGDAKWIYDNCSLGTTVQIVEDGDIGRYGKPSAYKLSSSHTWDPTDPNMYYKCRQKGCH
;
A
#
# COMPACT_ATOMS: atom_id res chain seq x y z
N MET A 1 -34.21 2.43 -22.94
CA MET A 1 -33.15 2.59 -23.95
C MET A 1 -32.14 3.60 -23.42
N LYS A 2 -30.84 3.29 -23.45
CA LYS A 2 -29.68 4.05 -22.90
C LYS A 2 -29.53 4.09 -21.36
N LEU A 3 -28.87 3.06 -20.82
CA LEU A 3 -27.80 3.20 -19.81
C LEU A 3 -27.09 1.83 -19.67
N LYS A 4 -26.02 1.60 -20.44
CA LYS A 4 -25.04 0.50 -20.26
C LYS A 4 -23.89 0.74 -21.22
N ARG A 5 -22.83 1.39 -20.73
CA ARG A 5 -21.44 1.31 -21.21
C ARG A 5 -20.61 2.22 -20.31
N ILE A 6 -19.82 1.60 -19.43
CA ILE A 6 -18.53 1.99 -18.84
C ILE A 6 -18.40 1.16 -17.56
N MET A 7 -17.82 -0.03 -17.69
CA MET A 7 -17.10 -0.77 -16.65
C MET A 7 -16.45 -1.97 -17.34
N ALA A 8 -15.28 -1.73 -17.92
CA ALA A 8 -14.35 -2.74 -18.37
C ALA A 8 -12.97 -2.10 -18.26
N LEU A 9 -12.29 -2.33 -17.14
CA LEU A 9 -10.85 -2.38 -16.92
C LEU A 9 -10.65 -2.33 -15.39
N GLY A 10 -10.39 -3.49 -14.79
CA GLY A 10 -10.28 -3.63 -13.33
C GLY A 10 -10.61 -5.03 -12.87
N LEU A 11 -10.02 -6.04 -13.50
CA LEU A 11 -10.08 -7.42 -13.03
C LEU A 11 -8.73 -8.07 -13.28
N CYS A 12 -7.82 -7.86 -12.33
CA CYS A 12 -6.84 -8.85 -11.90
C CYS A 12 -6.51 -8.54 -10.45
N VAL A 13 -6.52 -9.57 -9.61
CA VAL A 13 -6.15 -9.58 -8.18
C VAL A 13 -7.23 -9.09 -7.20
N SER A 14 -8.30 -9.86 -7.06
CA SER A 14 -9.05 -10.01 -5.79
C SER A 14 -9.88 -11.29 -5.85
N THR A 15 -9.24 -12.42 -5.59
CA THR A 15 -9.95 -13.65 -5.20
C THR A 15 -9.19 -14.29 -4.04
N VAL A 16 -9.53 -13.85 -2.84
CA VAL A 16 -9.37 -14.65 -1.61
C VAL A 16 -10.79 -14.96 -1.12
N LEU A 17 -11.05 -16.26 -1.04
CA LEU A 17 -12.26 -16.98 -0.64
C LEU A 17 -13.23 -16.24 0.30
N ALA A 18 -14.47 -16.07 -0.17
CA ALA A 18 -15.66 -16.05 0.69
C ALA A 18 -16.74 -16.92 0.05
N SER A 19 -16.79 -18.19 0.48
CA SER A 19 -17.86 -19.11 0.09
C SER A 19 -19.13 -18.77 0.86
N THR A 20 -20.16 -18.35 0.13
CA THR A 20 -21.52 -18.12 0.63
C THR A 20 -22.17 -19.45 1.03
N PHE A 21 -22.54 -19.61 2.30
CA PHE A 21 -23.53 -20.60 2.72
C PHE A 21 -24.94 -20.01 2.65
N VAL A 22 -25.81 -20.73 1.95
CA VAL A 22 -27.24 -20.44 1.81
C VAL A 22 -27.98 -20.86 3.08
N SER A 23 -28.92 -20.00 3.46
CA SER A 23 -29.96 -20.12 4.50
C SER A 23 -30.68 -21.47 4.55
N ALA A 24 -30.88 -21.99 5.76
CA ALA A 24 -32.09 -22.71 6.16
C ALA A 24 -32.26 -22.65 7.69
N THR A 25 -33.36 -22.05 8.17
CA THR A 25 -33.94 -22.30 9.50
C THR A 25 -34.88 -23.51 9.41
N PRO A 26 -35.07 -24.29 10.49
CA PRO A 26 -36.22 -24.04 11.37
C PRO A 26 -36.01 -24.28 12.90
N THR A 27 -36.76 -23.46 13.64
CA THR A 27 -37.46 -23.56 14.93
C THR A 27 -37.31 -24.72 15.96
N GLU A 28 -37.26 -24.27 17.24
CA GLU A 28 -37.75 -24.86 18.53
C GLU A 28 -37.07 -26.14 19.11
N THR A 29 -36.90 -26.39 20.42
CA THR A 29 -37.10 -25.72 21.74
C THR A 29 -36.34 -26.52 22.83
N SER A 30 -36.06 -25.87 23.98
CA SER A 30 -35.88 -26.42 25.35
C SER A 30 -34.54 -27.02 25.82
N GLY A 31 -34.15 -26.65 27.06
CA GLY A 31 -33.41 -27.54 27.98
C GLY A 31 -32.13 -26.99 28.62
N LEU A 32 -32.25 -26.47 29.85
CA LEU A 32 -31.20 -26.11 30.81
C LEU A 32 -30.08 -27.16 31.02
N ALA A 33 -28.84 -26.71 31.20
CA ALA A 33 -27.94 -27.18 32.28
C ALA A 33 -26.74 -26.24 32.48
N SER A 34 -26.59 -25.77 33.71
CA SER A 34 -25.45 -25.04 34.27
C SER A 34 -24.26 -25.99 34.53
N ALA A 35 -23.03 -25.53 34.26
CA ALA A 35 -21.83 -26.13 34.84
C ALA A 35 -20.80 -25.03 35.14
N GLN A 36 -20.48 -24.94 36.43
CA GLN A 36 -19.50 -24.05 37.05
C GLN A 36 -18.08 -24.39 36.59
N VAL A 37 -17.25 -23.36 36.38
CA VAL A 37 -15.80 -23.51 36.27
C VAL A 37 -15.16 -22.85 37.47
N THR A 38 -14.37 -23.65 38.19
CA THR A 38 -13.65 -23.37 39.41
C THR A 38 -12.47 -22.43 39.17
N VAL A 39 -12.34 -21.45 40.06
CA VAL A 39 -11.19 -20.56 40.22
C VAL A 39 -10.08 -21.29 40.97
N VAL A 40 -8.83 -21.14 40.52
CA VAL A 40 -7.64 -21.36 41.36
C VAL A 40 -6.80 -20.10 41.25
N GLU A 41 -6.71 -19.38 42.38
CA GLU A 41 -5.73 -18.32 42.63
C GLU A 41 -4.41 -18.94 43.10
N GLU A 42 -3.31 -18.29 42.74
CA GLU A 42 -2.06 -18.07 43.48
C GLU A 42 -1.04 -17.53 42.46
N SER A 43 -0.14 -16.59 42.73
CA SER A 43 0.11 -15.68 43.84
C SER A 43 1.16 -14.67 43.32
N SER A 44 1.15 -13.49 43.92
CA SER A 44 2.05 -12.36 43.68
C SER A 44 3.51 -12.68 43.98
N ASP A 45 4.45 -12.18 43.16
CA ASP A 45 5.63 -11.54 43.74
C ASP A 45 6.38 -10.55 42.82
N SER A 46 6.53 -9.35 43.37
CA SER A 46 7.59 -8.33 43.32
C SER A 46 8.56 -8.15 42.11
N LEU A 47 8.63 -6.88 41.69
CA LEU A 47 9.73 -6.22 40.97
C LEU A 47 11.04 -6.23 41.79
N PRO A 48 12.20 -5.98 41.15
CA PRO A 48 12.77 -4.64 41.36
C PRO A 48 13.41 -4.00 40.11
N GLU A 49 13.44 -2.67 40.14
CA GLU A 49 14.26 -1.77 39.35
C GLU A 49 15.75 -1.87 39.74
N ALA A 50 16.66 -1.62 38.79
CA ALA A 50 17.93 -0.96 39.07
C ALA A 50 18.51 -0.33 37.79
N PHE A 51 18.60 1.00 37.81
CA PHE A 51 19.47 1.83 36.98
C PHE A 51 20.95 1.54 37.29
N ALA A 52 21.80 1.57 36.26
CA ALA A 52 23.20 1.97 36.40
C ALA A 52 23.72 2.55 35.07
N GLU A 53 23.99 3.85 35.07
CA GLU A 53 24.86 4.54 34.12
C GLU A 53 26.28 3.95 34.18
N THR A 54 27.01 4.00 33.07
CA THR A 54 28.44 4.36 33.08
C THR A 54 28.88 4.80 31.69
N ALA A 55 29.64 5.89 31.69
CA ALA A 55 30.09 6.66 30.55
C ALA A 55 31.38 6.10 29.92
N LEU A 56 31.62 6.57 28.69
CA LEU A 56 32.90 6.95 28.07
C LEU A 56 34.13 6.06 28.34
N ASP A 57 34.69 5.49 27.26
CA ASP A 57 36.09 5.78 26.96
C ASP A 57 36.39 5.65 25.45
N GLU A 58 37.21 6.59 24.98
CA GLU A 58 37.76 6.72 23.64
C GLU A 58 38.93 5.73 23.47
N THR A 59 39.18 5.26 22.25
CA THR A 59 40.56 4.99 21.81
C THR A 59 40.67 5.12 20.30
N GLU A 60 41.56 6.02 19.89
CA GLU A 60 42.03 6.28 18.53
C GLU A 60 42.72 5.06 17.89
N SER A 61 42.63 4.97 16.56
CA SER A 61 43.81 4.65 15.76
C SER A 61 43.72 5.30 14.36
N GLN A 62 44.63 6.25 14.14
CA GLN A 62 45.16 6.77 12.86
C GLN A 62 45.61 5.63 11.91
N ALA A 63 45.85 5.76 10.60
CA ALA A 63 45.93 6.82 9.60
C ALA A 63 45.89 6.15 8.21
N SER A 64 45.54 6.89 7.14
CA SER A 64 46.49 7.19 6.04
C SER A 64 45.81 7.91 4.89
N GLU A 65 46.48 8.98 4.47
CA GLU A 65 46.17 9.91 3.40
C GLU A 65 46.29 9.26 2.02
N SER A 66 45.51 9.75 1.05
CA SER A 66 45.99 9.85 -0.32
C SER A 66 45.33 11.06 -1.00
N GLU A 67 46.18 12.04 -1.32
CA GLU A 67 45.93 13.17 -2.21
C GLU A 67 45.60 12.68 -3.62
N PHE A 68 44.68 13.36 -4.31
CA PHE A 68 44.72 13.41 -5.78
C PHE A 68 44.36 14.81 -6.27
N THR A 69 45.41 15.43 -6.78
CA THR A 69 45.59 16.69 -7.52
C THR A 69 44.54 17.00 -8.58
N GLU A 70 44.10 18.26 -8.60
CA GLU A 70 43.37 18.90 -9.69
C GLU A 70 44.38 19.48 -10.69
N ALA A 71 44.20 19.18 -11.99
CA ALA A 71 45.07 19.65 -13.07
C ALA A 71 44.31 20.58 -14.02
N VAL A 72 44.99 21.69 -14.31
CA VAL A 72 44.73 22.81 -15.21
C VAL A 72 44.27 22.39 -16.63
N PRO A 73 43.66 23.31 -17.41
CA PRO A 73 44.49 23.85 -18.49
C PRO A 73 44.41 25.37 -18.66
N ALA A 74 45.51 25.90 -19.19
CA ALA A 74 45.79 27.29 -19.51
C ALA A 74 45.43 27.65 -20.97
N GLU A 75 45.32 28.96 -21.22
CA GLU A 75 45.77 29.72 -22.43
C GLU A 75 45.19 29.40 -23.82
N VAL A 76 44.96 30.32 -24.78
CA VAL A 76 44.94 31.81 -24.96
C VAL A 76 44.09 32.05 -26.23
N THR A 77 43.45 33.20 -26.39
CA THR A 77 43.81 34.22 -27.41
C THR A 77 42.85 35.41 -27.35
N GLU A 78 43.48 36.58 -27.25
CA GLU A 78 42.96 37.95 -27.26
C GLU A 78 42.20 38.33 -28.54
N THR A 79 41.28 39.29 -28.41
CA THR A 79 41.42 40.59 -29.10
C THR A 79 40.68 41.69 -28.33
N GLU A 80 41.42 42.77 -28.06
CA GLU A 80 41.04 44.02 -27.40
C GLU A 80 39.94 44.82 -28.13
N ALA A 81 39.17 45.63 -27.38
CA ALA A 81 39.26 47.10 -27.47
C ALA A 81 38.35 47.83 -26.45
N ALA A 82 39.01 48.66 -25.64
CA ALA A 82 38.59 49.94 -25.03
C ALA A 82 37.33 49.97 -24.14
N GLU A 83 37.48 49.96 -22.81
CA GLU A 83 37.69 51.13 -21.91
C GLU A 83 36.49 52.09 -21.80
N THR A 84 35.81 52.05 -20.66
CA THR A 84 35.84 53.16 -19.70
C THR A 84 35.30 52.71 -18.33
N GLU A 85 36.12 52.90 -17.30
CA GLU A 85 35.81 52.80 -15.87
C GLU A 85 34.55 53.60 -15.50
N VAL A 86 33.77 53.13 -14.52
CA VAL A 86 33.76 53.68 -13.14
C VAL A 86 33.07 52.66 -12.22
N THR A 87 33.75 52.40 -11.10
CA THR A 87 33.38 51.57 -9.96
C THR A 87 32.11 52.05 -9.25
N ALA A 88 31.21 51.13 -8.91
CA ALA A 88 30.24 51.33 -7.85
C ALA A 88 29.94 50.00 -7.15
N GLU A 89 30.61 49.81 -6.02
CA GLU A 89 30.41 48.74 -5.05
C GLU A 89 29.07 48.97 -4.33
N SER A 90 28.33 47.88 -4.20
CA SER A 90 27.04 47.79 -3.50
C SER A 90 27.29 47.46 -2.04
N THR A 91 26.91 48.35 -1.14
CA THR A 91 26.63 48.01 0.26
C THR A 91 25.26 48.52 0.65
N ALA A 92 24.48 47.60 1.20
CA ALA A 92 23.14 47.79 1.73
C ALA A 92 23.10 48.84 2.83
N GLU A 93 22.04 49.64 2.86
CA GLU A 93 21.55 50.15 4.14
C GLU A 93 20.05 50.43 4.14
N SER A 94 19.44 49.95 5.22
CA SER A 94 18.12 50.26 5.72
C SER A 94 18.00 51.76 6.00
N THR A 95 17.01 52.43 5.42
CA THR A 95 16.67 53.80 5.82
C THR A 95 15.27 53.87 6.39
N SER A 96 15.26 53.95 7.71
CA SER A 96 14.21 54.47 8.57
C SER A 96 13.80 55.89 8.18
N ILE A 97 12.53 56.17 8.45
CA ILE A 97 11.83 57.45 8.40
C ILE A 97 12.58 58.52 9.22
N PRO A 98 12.75 59.78 8.73
CA PRO A 98 13.15 60.86 9.60
C PRO A 98 11.91 61.63 10.10
N GLU A 99 11.70 61.59 11.42
CA GLU A 99 11.12 62.72 12.15
C GLU A 99 12.23 63.76 12.36
N THR A 100 11.97 65.01 11.97
CA THR A 100 12.74 66.15 12.47
C THR A 100 11.79 67.28 12.82
N SER A 101 11.65 67.52 14.13
CA SER A 101 11.21 68.77 14.71
C SER A 101 12.33 69.80 14.59
N ALA A 102 12.06 70.95 13.98
CA ALA A 102 12.81 72.17 14.21
C ALA A 102 11.82 73.32 14.30
N SER A 103 11.77 73.90 15.50
CA SER A 103 11.05 75.11 15.85
C SER A 103 11.87 76.30 15.38
N GLU A 104 11.37 77.06 14.42
CA GLU A 104 11.76 78.46 14.22
C GLU A 104 10.52 79.32 14.13
N THR A 105 10.41 80.21 15.12
CA THR A 105 9.46 81.31 15.21
C THR A 105 9.74 82.35 14.13
N ILE A 106 8.75 82.63 13.28
CA ILE A 106 8.67 83.88 12.52
C ILE A 106 7.33 84.53 12.82
N GLU A 107 7.42 85.82 13.11
CA GLU A 107 6.36 86.71 13.57
C GLU A 107 5.20 86.82 12.58
N ALA A 108 4.02 86.96 13.16
CA ALA A 108 2.78 87.23 12.46
C ALA A 108 2.77 88.65 11.89
N GLU A 109 2.47 88.79 10.61
CA GLU A 109 1.95 90.05 10.06
C GLU A 109 0.85 89.80 9.03
N ALA A 110 -0.30 90.41 9.34
CA ALA A 110 -1.42 90.83 8.50
C ALA A 110 -2.12 89.81 7.57
N ALA A 111 -3.31 89.40 8.02
CA ALA A 111 -4.37 88.82 7.23
C ALA A 111 -4.70 89.64 5.96
N SER A 112 -4.72 88.97 4.80
CA SER A 112 -5.58 89.31 3.68
C SER A 112 -6.69 88.28 3.58
N THR A 113 -7.93 88.71 3.75
CA THR A 113 -9.15 87.94 3.45
C THR A 113 -9.19 87.54 1.98
N GLU A 114 -8.63 86.38 1.62
CA GLU A 114 -9.08 85.68 0.41
C GLU A 114 -10.46 85.09 0.72
N ALA A 115 -11.45 85.42 -0.10
CA ALA A 115 -12.78 84.85 0.04
C ALA A 115 -12.72 83.35 -0.22
N ASN A 116 -13.17 82.52 0.73
CA ASN A 116 -13.30 81.08 0.54
C ASN A 116 -14.09 80.78 -0.75
N ASP A 117 -13.45 80.20 -1.76
CA ASP A 117 -14.08 79.85 -3.04
C ASP A 117 -14.70 78.44 -2.98
N LEU A 118 -15.67 78.28 -2.08
CA LEU A 118 -16.41 77.01 -1.93
C LEU A 118 -17.11 76.62 -3.24
N ALA A 119 -17.59 77.61 -4.01
CA ALA A 119 -18.23 77.39 -5.30
C ALA A 119 -17.26 76.83 -6.34
N GLY A 120 -16.01 77.30 -6.37
CA GLY A 120 -14.96 76.78 -7.23
C GLY A 120 -14.58 75.34 -6.91
N PHE A 121 -14.46 74.99 -5.63
CA PHE A 121 -14.19 73.61 -5.21
C PHE A 121 -15.31 72.65 -5.66
N VAL A 122 -16.57 73.01 -5.42
CA VAL A 122 -17.72 72.18 -5.84
C VAL A 122 -17.79 72.10 -7.37
N THR A 123 -17.62 73.22 -8.07
CA THR A 123 -17.63 73.27 -9.55
C THR A 123 -16.57 72.35 -10.15
N ARG A 124 -15.37 72.33 -9.57
CA ARG A 124 -14.28 71.42 -9.94
C ARG A 124 -14.68 69.95 -9.82
N LEU A 125 -15.37 69.55 -8.76
CA LEU A 125 -15.86 68.17 -8.58
C LEU A 125 -16.90 67.80 -9.65
N TYR A 126 -17.86 68.68 -9.95
CA TYR A 126 -18.81 68.45 -11.04
C TYR A 126 -18.13 68.31 -12.40
N GLN A 127 -17.18 69.20 -12.71
CA GLN A 127 -16.53 69.23 -14.00
C GLN A 127 -15.60 68.04 -14.22
N ILE A 128 -14.82 67.64 -13.22
CA ILE A 128 -13.79 66.60 -13.40
C ILE A 128 -14.32 65.20 -13.09
N CYS A 129 -15.18 65.04 -12.07
CA CYS A 129 -15.75 63.72 -11.77
C CYS A 129 -16.89 63.42 -12.75
N LEU A 130 -17.83 64.36 -12.93
CA LEU A 130 -19.10 64.11 -13.61
C LEU A 130 -19.15 64.63 -15.06
N ASP A 131 -18.09 65.29 -15.54
CA ASP A 131 -18.00 65.90 -16.88
C ASP A 131 -19.16 66.87 -17.20
N ARG A 132 -19.63 67.64 -16.21
CA ARG A 132 -20.70 68.62 -16.41
C ARG A 132 -20.56 69.85 -15.53
N THR A 133 -21.27 70.92 -15.89
CA THR A 133 -21.48 72.07 -15.00
C THR A 133 -22.55 71.73 -13.95
N PRO A 134 -22.40 72.21 -12.70
CA PRO A 134 -23.46 72.07 -11.72
C PRO A 134 -24.70 72.86 -12.13
N ASP A 135 -25.88 72.35 -11.77
CA ASP A 135 -27.08 73.18 -11.71
C ASP A 135 -27.05 74.07 -10.45
N ALA A 136 -27.80 75.17 -10.46
CA ALA A 136 -27.77 76.16 -9.38
C ALA A 136 -28.14 75.56 -8.01
N ASN A 137 -29.11 74.64 -7.96
CA ASN A 137 -29.56 74.04 -6.71
C ASN A 137 -28.55 73.04 -6.16
N GLY A 138 -27.99 72.19 -7.03
CA GLY A 138 -26.93 71.25 -6.67
C GLY A 138 -25.68 71.96 -6.16
N LEU A 139 -25.24 73.03 -6.85
CA LEU A 139 -24.11 73.86 -6.43
C LEU A 139 -24.34 74.44 -5.03
N GLN A 140 -25.48 75.11 -4.83
CA GLN A 140 -25.78 75.75 -3.55
C GLN A 140 -25.90 74.73 -2.41
N SER A 141 -26.49 73.56 -2.68
CA SER A 141 -26.63 72.50 -1.67
C SER A 141 -25.27 72.01 -1.15
N TRP A 142 -24.29 71.84 -2.02
CA TRP A 142 -22.93 71.43 -1.61
C TRP A 142 -22.13 72.57 -0.97
N ILE A 143 -22.32 73.81 -1.42
CA ILE A 143 -21.76 74.99 -0.74
C ILE A 143 -22.28 75.06 0.70
N ASP A 144 -23.58 74.87 0.91
CA ASP A 144 -24.18 74.89 2.25
C ASP A 144 -23.61 73.77 3.15
N VAL A 145 -23.28 72.59 2.59
CA VAL A 145 -22.63 71.51 3.34
C VAL A 145 -21.25 71.93 3.85
N LEU A 146 -20.42 72.50 2.96
CA LEU A 146 -19.06 72.93 3.28
C LEU A 146 -19.05 74.16 4.19
N GLN A 147 -19.88 75.17 3.89
CA GLN A 147 -19.95 76.43 4.64
C GLN A 147 -20.42 76.22 6.09
N ASN A 148 -21.30 75.24 6.31
CA ASN A 148 -21.77 74.90 7.65
C ASN A 148 -20.96 73.76 8.30
N HIS A 149 -19.82 73.37 7.72
CA HIS A 149 -18.94 72.29 8.20
C HIS A 149 -19.70 70.98 8.49
N ARG A 150 -20.75 70.69 7.72
CA ARG A 150 -21.52 69.43 7.84
C ARG A 150 -20.76 68.24 7.26
N ASP A 151 -19.82 68.52 6.35
CA ASP A 151 -18.86 67.56 5.84
C ASP A 151 -17.58 68.29 5.41
N SER A 152 -16.53 67.52 5.18
CA SER A 152 -15.21 67.96 4.72
C SER A 152 -15.08 67.84 3.20
N GLY A 153 -14.01 68.41 2.65
CA GLY A 153 -13.63 68.22 1.25
C GLY A 153 -13.49 66.75 0.87
N ALA A 154 -12.97 65.89 1.76
CA ALA A 154 -12.88 64.46 1.55
C ALA A 154 -14.26 63.77 1.46
N GLY A 155 -15.19 64.10 2.35
CA GLY A 155 -16.53 63.53 2.35
C GLY A 155 -17.38 64.00 1.17
N VAL A 156 -17.29 65.29 0.83
CA VAL A 156 -17.91 65.82 -0.39
C VAL A 156 -17.31 65.16 -1.63
N ALA A 157 -15.98 65.10 -1.76
CA ALA A 157 -15.32 64.42 -2.86
C ALA A 157 -15.74 62.94 -2.98
N PHE A 158 -15.86 62.22 -1.86
CA PHE A 158 -16.37 60.86 -1.82
C PHE A 158 -17.79 60.78 -2.39
N GLY A 159 -18.65 61.71 -2.01
CA GLY A 159 -20.02 61.86 -2.52
C GLY A 159 -20.10 61.98 -4.03
N PHE A 160 -19.13 62.63 -4.68
CA PHE A 160 -19.05 62.70 -6.15
C PHE A 160 -18.45 61.44 -6.78
N VAL A 161 -17.27 61.02 -6.30
CA VAL A 161 -16.49 59.91 -6.88
C VAL A 161 -17.21 58.56 -6.75
N PHE A 162 -18.00 58.36 -5.70
CA PHE A 162 -18.77 57.14 -5.50
C PHE A 162 -20.27 57.34 -5.72
N SER A 163 -20.70 58.46 -6.30
CA SER A 163 -22.10 58.71 -6.65
C SER A 163 -22.64 57.68 -7.65
N PRO A 164 -23.96 57.39 -7.65
CA PRO A 164 -24.60 56.63 -8.72
C PRO A 164 -24.37 57.23 -10.10
N GLU A 165 -24.17 58.56 -10.19
CA GLU A 165 -23.89 59.25 -11.44
C GLU A 165 -22.49 58.90 -11.98
N TYR A 166 -21.45 58.99 -11.15
CA TYR A 166 -20.11 58.60 -11.53
C TYR A 166 -20.00 57.11 -11.85
N GLN A 167 -20.62 56.24 -11.03
CA GLN A 167 -20.59 54.80 -11.24
C GLN A 167 -21.21 54.39 -12.60
N LYS A 168 -22.23 55.11 -13.07
CA LYS A 168 -22.84 54.89 -14.40
C LYS A 168 -21.89 55.18 -15.56
N LYS A 169 -20.81 55.95 -15.36
CA LYS A 169 -19.78 56.17 -16.39
C LYS A 169 -18.97 54.91 -16.68
N ASN A 170 -19.04 53.89 -15.82
CA ASN A 170 -18.37 52.59 -15.99
C ASN A 170 -16.88 52.72 -16.38
N THR A 171 -16.18 53.64 -15.73
CA THR A 171 -14.79 53.97 -16.03
C THR A 171 -13.87 52.78 -15.81
N SER A 172 -12.86 52.64 -16.66
CA SER A 172 -11.71 51.77 -16.44
C SER A 172 -10.87 52.24 -15.22
N ASN A 173 -9.98 51.38 -14.74
CA ASN A 173 -9.05 51.77 -13.66
C ASN A 173 -8.12 52.90 -14.09
N ASP A 174 -7.75 52.92 -15.38
CA ASP A 174 -6.95 53.97 -15.99
C ASP A 174 -7.63 55.34 -15.93
N GLU A 175 -8.89 55.41 -16.38
CA GLU A 175 -9.71 56.61 -16.34
C GLU A 175 -9.99 57.06 -14.90
N TYR A 176 -10.25 56.11 -14.00
CA TYR A 176 -10.49 56.38 -12.59
C TYR A 176 -9.28 57.04 -11.91
N VAL A 177 -8.08 56.48 -12.07
CA VAL A 177 -6.86 57.06 -11.49
C VAL A 177 -6.56 58.42 -12.14
N THR A 178 -6.74 58.56 -13.45
CA THR A 178 -6.56 59.84 -14.15
C THR A 178 -7.48 60.93 -13.61
N MET A 179 -8.75 60.59 -13.37
CA MET A 179 -9.73 61.50 -12.76
C MET A 179 -9.26 61.93 -11.36
N LEU A 180 -8.76 61.00 -10.53
CA LEU A 180 -8.25 61.32 -9.19
C LEU A 180 -7.05 62.28 -9.21
N TYR A 181 -6.10 62.10 -10.13
CA TYR A 181 -4.99 63.05 -10.33
C TYR A 181 -5.52 64.43 -10.70
N ARG A 182 -6.43 64.51 -11.67
CA ARG A 182 -6.98 65.79 -12.12
C ARG A 182 -7.73 66.50 -11.02
N VAL A 183 -8.60 65.80 -10.29
CA VAL A 183 -9.49 66.41 -9.30
C VAL A 183 -8.80 66.68 -7.96
N MET A 184 -7.95 65.75 -7.48
CA MET A 184 -7.34 65.86 -6.15
C MET A 184 -5.96 66.53 -6.18
N LEU A 185 -5.22 66.44 -7.28
CA LEU A 185 -3.85 66.98 -7.39
C LEU A 185 -3.75 68.16 -8.35
N GLY A 186 -4.76 68.37 -9.21
CA GLY A 186 -4.77 69.50 -10.15
C GLY A 186 -3.84 69.37 -11.34
N ARG A 187 -3.40 68.15 -11.65
CA ARG A 187 -2.46 67.86 -12.75
C ARG A 187 -2.77 66.53 -13.42
N GLU A 188 -2.15 66.28 -14.57
CA GLU A 188 -2.16 64.96 -15.20
C GLU A 188 -1.29 63.95 -14.42
N PRO A 189 -1.64 62.66 -14.48
CA PRO A 189 -0.82 61.60 -13.90
C PRO A 189 0.55 61.48 -14.59
N ASP A 190 1.59 61.27 -13.79
CA ASP A 190 2.85 60.72 -14.29
C ASP A 190 2.71 59.21 -14.56
N ALA A 191 3.46 58.70 -15.55
CA ALA A 191 3.32 57.33 -16.02
C ALA A 191 3.60 56.29 -14.92
N SER A 192 4.65 56.49 -14.12
CA SER A 192 5.07 55.57 -13.07
C SER A 192 4.13 55.55 -11.87
N GLY A 193 3.65 56.72 -11.43
CA GLY A 193 2.68 56.84 -10.35
C GLY A 193 1.33 56.23 -10.73
N LYS A 194 0.83 56.51 -11.93
CA LYS A 194 -0.39 55.87 -12.44
C LYS A 194 -0.26 54.36 -12.54
N ALA A 195 0.87 53.86 -13.08
CA ALA A 195 1.13 52.44 -13.16
C ALA A 195 1.16 51.79 -11.77
N SER A 196 1.76 52.45 -10.77
CA SER A 196 1.78 51.98 -9.38
C SER A 196 0.37 51.85 -8.79
N TRP A 197 -0.50 52.85 -9.00
CA TRP A 197 -1.89 52.79 -8.53
C TRP A 197 -2.70 51.70 -9.24
N ILE A 198 -2.56 51.58 -10.56
CA ILE A 198 -3.24 50.54 -11.33
C ILE A 198 -2.77 49.14 -10.88
N LYS A 199 -1.47 48.96 -10.59
CA LYS A 199 -0.94 47.70 -10.08
C LYS A 199 -1.58 47.31 -8.75
N LEU A 200 -1.72 48.25 -7.81
CA LEU A 200 -2.42 47.98 -6.55
C LEU A 200 -3.85 47.48 -6.80
N MET A 201 -4.58 48.10 -7.72
CA MET A 201 -5.93 47.65 -8.08
C MET A 201 -5.94 46.27 -8.74
N GLN A 202 -4.94 45.94 -9.54
CA GLN A 202 -4.76 44.60 -10.12
C GLN A 202 -4.45 43.57 -9.03
N ASP A 203 -3.71 43.98 -8.00
CA ASP A 203 -3.38 43.21 -6.80
C ASP A 203 -4.54 43.16 -5.79
N GLY A 204 -5.70 43.73 -6.12
CA GLY A 204 -6.99 43.46 -5.48
C GLY A 204 -7.51 44.49 -4.50
N VAL A 205 -6.76 45.57 -4.22
CA VAL A 205 -7.30 46.67 -3.40
C VAL A 205 -8.40 47.43 -4.14
N THR A 206 -9.27 48.09 -3.39
CA THR A 206 -10.46 48.72 -3.97
C THR A 206 -10.18 50.12 -4.50
N ARG A 207 -11.13 50.64 -5.30
CA ARG A 207 -11.16 52.07 -5.68
C ARG A 207 -11.20 52.99 -4.46
N LYS A 208 -11.79 52.57 -3.34
CA LYS A 208 -11.81 53.33 -2.08
C LYS A 208 -10.42 53.45 -1.48
N TYR A 209 -9.60 52.39 -1.53
CA TYR A 209 -8.20 52.45 -1.10
C TYR A 209 -7.40 53.45 -1.92
N ILE A 210 -7.53 53.40 -3.26
CA ILE A 210 -6.87 54.36 -4.12
C ILE A 210 -7.33 55.78 -3.78
N PHE A 211 -8.64 56.01 -3.68
CA PHE A 211 -9.19 57.31 -3.28
C PHE A 211 -8.62 57.81 -1.95
N ALA A 212 -8.55 56.96 -0.92
CA ALA A 212 -7.95 57.29 0.38
C ALA A 212 -6.49 57.78 0.24
N GLY A 213 -5.69 57.13 -0.61
CA GLY A 213 -4.32 57.56 -0.89
C GLY A 213 -4.22 58.97 -1.48
N PHE A 214 -5.15 59.34 -2.37
CA PHE A 214 -5.22 60.69 -2.93
C PHE A 214 -5.70 61.72 -1.90
N ILE A 215 -6.71 61.38 -1.08
CA ILE A 215 -7.19 62.22 0.02
C ILE A 215 -6.07 62.50 1.04
N GLY A 216 -5.25 61.48 1.35
CA GLY A 216 -4.13 61.61 2.27
C GLY A 216 -2.95 62.45 1.76
N SER A 217 -2.93 62.80 0.46
CA SER A 217 -1.79 63.49 -0.17
C SER A 217 -1.65 64.95 0.27
N LYS A 218 -0.41 65.44 0.31
CA LYS A 218 -0.11 66.88 0.54
C LYS A 218 -0.69 67.76 -0.57
N GLU A 219 -0.78 67.24 -1.79
CA GLU A 219 -1.35 67.94 -2.94
C GLU A 219 -2.85 68.19 -2.76
N PHE A 220 -3.61 67.19 -2.29
CA PHE A 220 -5.03 67.39 -1.97
C PHE A 220 -5.22 68.39 -0.83
N THR A 221 -4.36 68.36 0.20
CA THR A 221 -4.33 69.40 1.23
C THR A 221 -4.14 70.79 0.61
N GLY A 222 -3.23 70.93 -0.36
CA GLY A 222 -3.02 72.18 -1.09
C GLY A 222 -4.26 72.64 -1.87
N ILE A 223 -4.93 71.73 -2.58
CA ILE A 223 -6.19 72.01 -3.27
C ILE A 223 -7.25 72.51 -2.28
N CYS A 224 -7.49 71.79 -1.19
CA CYS A 224 -8.47 72.19 -0.18
C CYS A 224 -8.17 73.56 0.44
N ASN A 225 -6.91 73.82 0.79
CA ASN A 225 -6.48 75.10 1.34
C ASN A 225 -6.72 76.25 0.36
N SER A 226 -6.47 76.06 -0.95
CA SER A 226 -6.68 77.09 -1.97
C SER A 226 -8.14 77.51 -2.15
N TYR A 227 -9.09 76.69 -1.71
CA TYR A 227 -10.52 76.98 -1.74
C TYR A 227 -11.11 77.32 -0.36
N GLY A 228 -10.30 77.33 0.71
CA GLY A 228 -10.78 77.53 2.08
C GLY A 228 -11.68 76.39 2.59
N VAL A 229 -11.43 75.16 2.15
CA VAL A 229 -12.19 73.95 2.52
C VAL A 229 -11.40 73.10 3.52
N ASP A 230 -12.06 72.66 4.59
CA ASP A 230 -11.48 71.65 5.50
C ASP A 230 -11.24 70.34 4.74
N ARG A 231 -9.99 69.90 4.62
CA ARG A 231 -9.65 68.68 3.85
C ARG A 231 -10.40 67.44 4.36
N GLY A 232 -10.44 67.26 5.68
CA GLY A 232 -10.92 66.01 6.31
C GLY A 232 -9.97 64.83 6.11
N ASP A 233 -10.50 63.62 6.30
CA ASP A 233 -9.80 62.36 6.07
C ASP A 233 -10.79 61.31 5.53
N TYR A 234 -10.26 60.31 4.85
CA TYR A 234 -11.02 59.16 4.39
C TYR A 234 -10.18 57.89 4.49
N GLN A 235 -10.75 56.86 5.12
CA GLN A 235 -10.18 55.52 5.18
C GLN A 235 -11.21 54.53 4.64
N SER A 236 -10.74 53.55 3.87
CA SER A 236 -11.61 52.48 3.37
C SER A 236 -12.03 51.54 4.51
N ASP A 237 -13.30 51.17 4.52
CA ASP A 237 -13.88 50.19 5.44
C ASP A 237 -13.80 48.74 4.90
N ASP A 238 -13.39 48.57 3.65
CA ASP A 238 -13.30 47.27 2.98
C ASP A 238 -12.16 46.43 3.58
N VAL A 239 -12.44 45.17 3.88
CA VAL A 239 -11.46 44.25 4.48
C VAL A 239 -10.23 44.04 3.59
N ARG A 240 -10.40 44.13 2.26
CA ARG A 240 -9.32 43.98 1.27
C ARG A 240 -8.27 45.09 1.36
N ASP A 241 -8.65 46.21 1.95
CA ASP A 241 -7.83 47.42 2.00
C ASP A 241 -7.04 47.52 3.31
N ARG A 242 -7.38 46.71 4.32
CA ARG A 242 -6.74 46.72 5.65
C ARG A 242 -5.28 46.28 5.61
N GLN A 243 -4.96 45.30 4.76
CA GLN A 243 -3.60 44.82 4.53
C GLN A 243 -3.45 44.41 3.06
N PRO A 244 -3.12 45.35 2.16
CA PRO A 244 -3.02 45.10 0.71
C PRO A 244 -2.12 43.92 0.34
N ALA A 245 -1.08 43.66 1.12
CA ALA A 245 -0.20 42.51 0.96
C ALA A 245 -0.97 41.17 1.10
N VAL A 246 -1.86 41.04 2.08
CA VAL A 246 -2.68 39.82 2.24
C VAL A 246 -3.63 39.65 1.06
N THR A 247 -4.20 40.75 0.58
CA THR A 247 -5.08 40.75 -0.60
C THR A 247 -4.33 40.28 -1.84
N SER A 248 -3.12 40.81 -2.10
CA SER A 248 -2.33 40.46 -3.26
C SER A 248 -1.86 39.00 -3.23
N PHE A 249 -1.58 38.44 -2.04
CA PHE A 249 -1.32 37.01 -1.87
C PHE A 249 -2.49 36.16 -2.40
N VAL A 250 -3.74 36.48 -2.03
CA VAL A 250 -4.91 35.72 -2.50
C VAL A 250 -5.16 35.94 -4.00
N VAL A 251 -5.00 37.16 -4.49
CA VAL A 251 -5.13 37.47 -5.93
C VAL A 251 -4.14 36.66 -6.76
N ARG A 252 -2.91 36.48 -6.28
CA ARG A 252 -1.93 35.59 -6.92
C ARG A 252 -2.47 34.17 -7.04
N LEU A 253 -3.13 33.62 -6.02
CA LEU A 253 -3.69 32.26 -6.10
C LEU A 253 -4.78 32.13 -7.19
N TYR A 254 -5.66 33.12 -7.32
CA TYR A 254 -6.63 33.15 -8.44
C TYR A 254 -5.93 33.17 -9.80
N ARG A 255 -4.88 33.97 -9.94
CA ARG A 255 -4.13 34.10 -11.20
C ARG A 255 -3.34 32.84 -11.53
N GLU A 256 -2.50 32.37 -10.61
CA GLU A 256 -1.55 31.28 -10.86
C GLU A 256 -2.22 29.91 -10.87
N VAL A 257 -3.17 29.65 -9.96
CA VAL A 257 -3.82 28.34 -9.86
C VAL A 257 -5.00 28.26 -10.83
N LEU A 258 -5.91 29.22 -10.77
CA LEU A 258 -7.17 29.17 -11.53
C LEU A 258 -7.02 29.78 -12.92
N GLY A 259 -6.08 30.70 -13.14
CA GLY A 259 -5.88 31.33 -14.45
C GLY A 259 -6.93 32.38 -14.80
N ARG A 260 -7.52 33.02 -13.78
CA ARG A 260 -8.59 34.01 -13.95
C ARG A 260 -8.52 35.13 -12.92
N SER A 261 -9.29 36.19 -13.14
CA SER A 261 -9.55 37.22 -12.13
C SER A 261 -10.35 36.65 -10.96
N TYR A 262 -10.11 37.23 -9.78
CA TYR A 262 -10.86 36.90 -8.57
C TYR A 262 -12.33 37.32 -8.70
N ASP A 263 -13.21 36.59 -8.04
CA ASP A 263 -14.54 37.12 -7.74
C ASP A 263 -14.50 37.93 -6.43
N PRO A 264 -15.19 39.09 -6.35
CA PRO A 264 -15.07 39.97 -5.19
C PRO A 264 -15.45 39.33 -3.86
N ASN A 265 -16.49 38.49 -3.83
CA ASN A 265 -16.96 37.85 -2.59
C ASN A 265 -15.97 36.79 -2.10
N GLY A 266 -15.46 35.95 -3.01
CA GLY A 266 -14.44 34.95 -2.72
C GLY A 266 -13.15 35.59 -2.23
N LEU A 267 -12.67 36.66 -2.88
CA LEU A 267 -11.50 37.42 -2.42
C LEU A 267 -11.71 37.95 -1.00
N THR A 268 -12.84 38.62 -0.74
CA THR A 268 -13.20 39.14 0.59
C THR A 268 -13.21 38.04 1.64
N ASN A 269 -13.78 36.86 1.34
CA ASN A 269 -13.85 35.74 2.27
C ASN A 269 -12.45 35.21 2.63
N TRP A 270 -11.59 34.98 1.63
CA TRP A 270 -10.22 34.50 1.85
C TRP A 270 -9.39 35.51 2.65
N VAL A 271 -9.44 36.79 2.28
CA VAL A 271 -8.71 37.86 2.98
C VAL A 271 -9.20 37.98 4.43
N THR A 272 -10.52 37.94 4.66
CA THR A 272 -11.09 37.96 6.01
C THR A 272 -10.57 36.80 6.85
N GLY A 273 -10.53 35.60 6.28
CA GLY A 273 -10.04 34.42 7.00
C GLY A 273 -8.57 34.50 7.38
N LEU A 274 -7.72 35.02 6.47
CA LEU A 274 -6.29 35.21 6.73
C LEU A 274 -6.04 36.29 7.79
N LEU A 275 -6.73 37.43 7.71
CA LEU A 275 -6.61 38.51 8.70
C LEU A 275 -7.10 38.09 10.08
N ASN A 276 -8.20 37.35 10.14
CA ASN A 276 -8.75 36.83 11.38
C ASN A 276 -8.02 35.58 11.88
N LYS A 277 -7.00 35.10 11.14
CA LYS A 277 -6.21 33.91 11.47
C LYS A 277 -7.04 32.62 11.59
N THR A 278 -8.25 32.60 11.02
CA THR A 278 -9.12 31.41 10.98
C THR A 278 -8.69 30.43 9.89
N ILE A 279 -7.91 30.91 8.93
CA ILE A 279 -7.13 30.11 7.99
C ILE A 279 -5.72 30.68 7.88
N LYS A 280 -4.79 29.87 7.42
CA LYS A 280 -3.36 30.18 7.25
C LYS A 280 -2.97 30.13 5.78
N GLY A 281 -1.75 30.56 5.47
CA GLY A 281 -1.25 30.62 4.09
C GLY A 281 -1.34 29.29 3.36
N SER A 282 -0.87 28.20 3.99
CA SER A 282 -0.89 26.86 3.39
C SER A 282 -2.30 26.34 3.19
N GLU A 283 -3.22 26.58 4.13
CA GLU A 283 -4.63 26.20 4.00
C GLU A 283 -5.30 26.94 2.85
N CYS A 284 -4.99 28.23 2.69
CA CYS A 284 -5.46 29.03 1.57
C CYS A 284 -4.92 28.46 0.24
N ALA A 285 -3.61 28.29 0.09
CA ALA A 285 -3.01 27.73 -1.13
C ALA A 285 -3.55 26.32 -1.45
N TRP A 286 -3.67 25.46 -0.44
CA TRP A 286 -4.22 24.11 -0.58
C TRP A 286 -5.68 24.12 -1.01
N GLY A 287 -6.50 25.05 -0.50
CA GLY A 287 -7.89 25.21 -0.92
C GLY A 287 -8.03 25.49 -2.42
N PHE A 288 -7.12 26.27 -3.01
CA PHE A 288 -7.08 26.51 -4.45
C PHE A 288 -6.59 25.27 -5.22
N LEU A 289 -5.48 24.67 -4.78
CA LEU A 289 -4.84 23.51 -5.45
C LEU A 289 -5.67 22.22 -5.37
N ASN A 290 -6.58 22.12 -4.41
CA ASN A 290 -7.50 20.98 -4.26
C ASN A 290 -8.95 21.33 -4.64
N SER A 291 -9.17 22.49 -5.25
CA SER A 291 -10.49 22.89 -5.72
C SER A 291 -10.94 22.04 -6.92
N ASP A 292 -12.25 21.79 -7.02
CA ASP A 292 -12.84 21.17 -8.21
C ASP A 292 -12.47 21.91 -9.49
N GLU A 293 -12.38 23.23 -9.42
CA GLU A 293 -12.00 24.07 -10.56
C GLU A 293 -10.58 23.75 -11.04
N PHE A 294 -9.60 23.68 -10.12
CA PHE A 294 -8.23 23.32 -10.47
C PHE A 294 -8.09 21.87 -10.94
N ILE A 295 -8.71 20.91 -10.24
CA ILE A 295 -8.66 19.49 -10.59
C ILE A 295 -9.18 19.26 -12.01
N LYS A 296 -10.26 19.96 -12.41
CA LYS A 296 -10.83 19.86 -13.76
C LYS A 296 -9.92 20.41 -14.87
N LYS A 297 -8.92 21.23 -14.55
CA LYS A 297 -7.93 21.71 -15.54
C LYS A 297 -7.03 20.57 -16.03
N ASN A 298 -6.92 19.48 -15.28
CA ASN A 298 -6.16 18.27 -15.65
C ASN A 298 -4.73 18.59 -16.15
N VAL A 299 -4.05 19.50 -15.45
CA VAL A 299 -2.68 19.91 -15.78
C VAL A 299 -1.71 18.74 -15.65
N SER A 300 -0.68 18.73 -16.50
CA SER A 300 0.43 17.77 -16.39
C SER A 300 1.24 17.98 -15.11
N ASP A 301 2.05 16.99 -14.73
CA ASP A 301 2.94 17.12 -13.57
C ASP A 301 3.97 18.25 -13.75
N SER A 302 4.49 18.44 -14.96
CA SER A 302 5.42 19.53 -15.27
C SER A 302 4.76 20.90 -15.12
N GLU A 303 3.54 21.09 -15.63
CA GLU A 303 2.78 22.35 -15.47
C GLU A 303 2.38 22.56 -14.01
N PHE A 304 2.01 21.49 -13.30
CA PHE A 304 1.70 21.56 -11.87
C PHE A 304 2.89 22.11 -11.09
N LEU A 305 4.11 21.65 -11.37
CA LEU A 305 5.32 22.18 -10.74
C LEU A 305 5.54 23.67 -11.03
N ASP A 306 5.33 24.12 -12.27
CA ASP A 306 5.44 25.56 -12.59
C ASP A 306 4.48 26.41 -11.75
N ILE A 307 3.25 25.93 -11.57
CA ILE A 307 2.24 26.58 -10.73
C ILE A 307 2.69 26.62 -9.26
N LEU A 308 3.27 25.54 -8.74
CA LEU A 308 3.76 25.51 -7.36
C LEU A 308 4.88 26.54 -7.12
N TYR A 309 5.82 26.69 -8.05
CA TYR A 309 6.87 27.71 -7.94
C TYR A 309 6.29 29.13 -7.90
N ASN A 310 5.34 29.46 -8.77
CA ASN A 310 4.70 30.78 -8.73
C ASN A 310 3.87 31.00 -7.46
N VAL A 311 3.17 29.96 -6.98
CA VAL A 311 2.30 30.05 -5.80
C VAL A 311 3.08 30.16 -4.49
N PHE A 312 4.10 29.32 -4.32
CA PHE A 312 4.83 29.19 -3.06
C PHE A 312 6.10 30.05 -3.01
N PHE A 313 6.67 30.48 -4.15
CA PHE A 313 7.93 31.24 -4.19
C PHE A 313 7.83 32.59 -4.91
N ASP A 314 6.69 32.91 -5.53
CA ASP A 314 6.51 34.14 -6.31
C ASP A 314 7.50 34.30 -7.47
N ARG A 315 7.95 33.18 -8.04
CA ARG A 315 8.90 33.15 -9.15
C ARG A 315 8.72 31.91 -10.02
N GLY A 316 9.24 31.97 -11.24
CA GLY A 316 9.30 30.80 -12.12
C GLY A 316 10.22 29.70 -11.60
N ALA A 317 9.93 28.47 -12.04
CA ALA A 317 10.71 27.29 -11.70
C ALA A 317 12.12 27.33 -12.30
N ASP A 318 13.13 27.03 -11.48
CA ASP A 318 14.48 26.77 -11.98
C ASP A 318 14.58 25.34 -12.54
N THR A 319 15.43 25.13 -13.56
CA THR A 319 15.52 23.86 -14.28
C THR A 319 15.87 22.69 -13.37
N SER A 320 16.84 22.86 -12.48
CA SER A 320 17.36 21.80 -11.61
C SER A 320 16.34 21.39 -10.54
N GLY A 321 15.75 22.36 -9.86
CA GLY A 321 14.73 22.13 -8.84
C GLY A 321 13.46 21.52 -9.43
N LYS A 322 13.00 22.01 -10.59
CA LYS A 322 11.87 21.38 -11.30
C LYS A 322 12.15 19.93 -11.66
N GLN A 323 13.34 19.63 -12.17
CA GLN A 323 13.73 18.24 -12.47
C GLN A 323 13.81 17.36 -11.23
N ALA A 324 14.26 17.90 -10.09
CA ALA A 324 14.29 17.16 -8.83
C ALA A 324 12.86 16.78 -8.37
N TRP A 325 11.92 17.73 -8.39
CA TRP A 325 10.52 17.46 -8.06
C TRP A 325 9.80 16.58 -9.09
N GLN A 326 10.17 16.68 -10.37
CA GLN A 326 9.65 15.79 -11.40
C GLN A 326 10.04 14.33 -11.11
N LYS A 327 11.29 14.08 -10.68
CA LYS A 327 11.73 12.74 -10.25
C LYS A 327 10.95 12.20 -9.05
N VAL A 328 10.54 13.07 -8.13
CA VAL A 328 9.68 12.71 -6.98
C VAL A 328 8.31 12.23 -7.46
N LEU A 329 7.70 12.91 -8.44
CA LEU A 329 6.43 12.46 -9.02
C LEU A 329 6.61 11.18 -9.84
N ASP A 330 7.69 11.07 -10.61
CA ASP A 330 8.02 9.89 -11.40
C ASP A 330 8.37 8.66 -10.55
N SER A 331 8.79 8.84 -9.30
CA SER A 331 8.99 7.75 -8.33
C SER A 331 7.68 7.26 -7.69
N GLY A 332 6.54 7.84 -8.07
CA GLY A 332 5.21 7.41 -7.66
C GLY A 332 4.62 8.15 -6.45
N LEU A 333 5.36 9.11 -5.87
CA LEU A 333 4.88 9.96 -4.77
C LEU A 333 3.81 10.93 -5.26
N SER A 334 2.92 11.33 -4.35
CA SER A 334 1.75 12.12 -4.69
C SER A 334 2.06 13.60 -4.95
N ARG A 335 1.18 14.28 -5.68
CA ARG A 335 1.21 15.75 -5.77
C ARG A 335 1.08 16.41 -4.40
N GLN A 336 0.33 15.81 -3.47
CA GLN A 336 0.22 16.30 -2.09
C GLN A 336 1.55 16.22 -1.35
N HIS A 337 2.35 15.17 -1.59
CA HIS A 337 3.71 15.05 -1.07
C HIS A 337 4.60 16.21 -1.55
N VAL A 338 4.53 16.51 -2.85
CA VAL A 338 5.27 17.64 -3.43
C VAL A 338 4.81 18.96 -2.82
N VAL A 339 3.50 19.22 -2.72
CA VAL A 339 2.98 20.45 -2.12
C VAL A 339 3.40 20.58 -0.66
N SER A 340 3.41 19.48 0.11
CA SER A 340 3.92 19.45 1.48
C SER A 340 5.38 19.92 1.54
N GLY A 341 6.22 19.49 0.59
CA GLY A 341 7.60 19.94 0.45
C GLY A 341 7.75 21.43 0.13
N PHE A 342 6.94 21.97 -0.79
CA PHE A 342 6.94 23.41 -1.11
C PHE A 342 6.46 24.25 0.09
N ALA A 343 5.36 23.85 0.73
CA ALA A 343 4.80 24.52 1.89
C ALA A 343 5.78 24.48 3.08
N GLY A 344 6.48 23.37 3.31
CA GLY A 344 7.46 23.23 4.39
C GLY A 344 8.79 23.94 4.16
N SER A 345 9.01 24.55 2.99
CA SER A 345 10.29 25.15 2.65
C SER A 345 10.51 26.52 3.32
N GLN A 346 11.76 26.85 3.62
CA GLN A 346 12.12 28.14 4.21
C GLN A 346 11.79 29.33 3.31
N GLU A 347 11.80 29.13 2.00
CA GLU A 347 11.45 30.17 1.02
C GLU A 347 9.97 30.56 1.13
N TYR A 348 9.07 29.58 1.22
CA TYR A 348 7.65 29.85 1.42
C TYR A 348 7.35 30.46 2.78
N LEU A 349 8.01 30.01 3.85
CA LEU A 349 7.84 30.59 5.18
C LEU A 349 8.19 32.09 5.19
N LYS A 350 9.29 32.47 4.51
CA LYS A 350 9.69 33.88 4.34
C LYS A 350 8.69 34.65 3.48
N LEU A 351 8.18 34.04 2.42
CA LEU A 351 7.19 34.67 1.55
C LEU A 351 5.89 34.97 2.30
N CYS A 352 5.35 34.01 3.06
CA CYS A 352 4.18 34.26 3.91
C CYS A 352 4.45 35.38 4.92
N ALA A 353 5.62 35.38 5.56
CA ALA A 353 6.01 36.42 6.50
C ALA A 353 6.07 37.81 5.84
N SER A 354 6.55 37.93 4.59
CA SER A 354 6.55 39.23 3.86
C SER A 354 5.15 39.76 3.55
N TYR A 355 4.15 38.88 3.48
CA TYR A 355 2.73 39.27 3.38
C TYR A 355 2.06 39.52 4.74
N GLY A 356 2.76 39.25 5.85
CA GLY A 356 2.19 39.27 7.20
C GLY A 356 1.23 38.11 7.47
N ILE A 357 1.42 36.98 6.78
CA ILE A 357 0.61 35.77 6.86
C ILE A 357 1.40 34.69 7.62
N GLU A 358 0.73 33.94 8.48
CA GLU A 358 1.29 32.72 9.06
C GLU A 358 1.10 31.54 8.10
N ALA A 359 2.17 30.80 7.81
CA ALA A 359 2.17 29.77 6.77
C ALA A 359 1.43 28.48 7.17
N ALA A 360 1.67 27.93 8.37
CA ALA A 360 1.15 26.63 8.85
C ALA A 360 1.33 25.45 7.86
N PRO A 361 2.57 25.13 7.45
CA PRO A 361 2.85 24.05 6.49
C PRO A 361 2.38 22.67 6.95
N GLU A 362 2.30 22.46 8.26
CA GLU A 362 1.91 21.21 8.88
C GLU A 362 0.46 20.81 8.63
N VAL A 363 -0.37 21.66 8.00
CA VAL A 363 -1.73 21.28 7.59
C VAL A 363 -1.72 20.43 6.31
N ILE A 364 -0.73 20.62 5.44
CA ILE A 364 -0.56 19.83 4.22
C ILE A 364 0.37 18.67 4.52
N ARG A 365 -0.18 17.58 5.08
CA ARG A 365 0.57 16.35 5.35
C ARG A 365 0.25 15.28 4.32
N SER A 366 1.26 14.61 3.80
CA SER A 366 1.07 13.31 3.13
C SER A 366 0.47 12.33 4.12
N THR A 367 -0.66 11.72 3.80
CA THR A 367 -1.26 10.66 4.63
C THR A 367 -1.29 9.31 3.94
N GLU A 368 -0.97 9.28 2.64
CA GLU A 368 -0.95 8.05 1.86
C GLU A 368 0.26 7.18 2.23
N ASN A 369 0.05 5.86 2.30
CA ASN A 369 1.09 4.88 2.59
C ASN A 369 2.28 5.01 1.64
N ARG A 370 2.00 5.28 0.36
CA ARG A 370 3.03 5.46 -0.67
C ARG A 370 3.93 6.67 -0.41
N ASP A 371 3.38 7.72 0.18
CA ASP A 371 4.13 8.94 0.44
C ASP A 371 5.00 8.81 1.70
N GLN A 372 4.47 8.12 2.70
CA GLN A 372 5.13 7.88 3.98
C GLN A 372 6.26 6.84 3.88
N ASN A 373 6.32 6.06 2.79
CA ASN A 373 7.28 4.95 2.63
C ASN A 373 7.92 4.98 1.24
N GLN A 374 8.71 6.03 0.97
CA GLN A 374 9.23 6.33 -0.37
C GLN A 374 10.06 5.19 -0.98
N ASP A 375 10.96 4.59 -0.19
CA ASP A 375 11.78 3.47 -0.64
C ASP A 375 10.94 2.22 -0.98
N LEU A 376 9.87 1.98 -0.23
CA LEU A 376 8.94 0.88 -0.48
C LEU A 376 8.09 1.16 -1.72
N THR A 377 7.66 2.40 -1.92
CA THR A 377 6.99 2.85 -3.15
C THR A 377 7.88 2.65 -4.37
N ALA A 378 9.16 3.02 -4.26
CA ALA A 378 10.14 2.78 -5.30
C ALA A 378 10.30 1.28 -5.61
N LEU A 379 10.29 0.40 -4.61
CA LEU A 379 10.28 -1.05 -4.82
C LEU A 379 9.06 -1.47 -5.65
N VAL A 380 7.84 -1.09 -5.25
CA VAL A 380 6.61 -1.46 -5.96
C VAL A 380 6.60 -0.90 -7.38
N MET A 381 7.08 0.33 -7.58
CA MET A 381 7.27 0.95 -8.90
C MET A 381 8.16 0.10 -9.83
N ARG A 382 9.25 -0.49 -9.30
CA ARG A 382 10.11 -1.38 -10.08
C ARG A 382 9.36 -2.64 -10.53
N TYR A 383 8.48 -3.22 -9.71
CA TYR A 383 7.65 -4.35 -10.14
C TYR A 383 6.72 -3.97 -11.30
N TYR A 384 6.02 -2.84 -11.22
CA TYR A 384 5.20 -2.38 -12.33
C TYR A 384 6.02 -2.11 -13.60
N THR A 385 7.19 -1.50 -13.45
CA THR A 385 8.07 -1.15 -14.56
C THR A 385 8.63 -2.40 -15.24
N TYR A 386 9.25 -3.31 -14.48
CA TYR A 386 9.99 -4.43 -15.06
C TYR A 386 9.14 -5.68 -15.25
N ALA A 387 8.17 -5.94 -14.36
CA ALA A 387 7.25 -7.06 -14.55
C ALA A 387 6.13 -6.70 -15.53
N LEU A 388 5.48 -5.54 -15.40
CA LEU A 388 4.29 -5.23 -16.23
C LEU A 388 4.59 -4.31 -17.42
N GLY A 389 5.74 -3.64 -17.46
CA GLY A 389 6.10 -2.76 -18.57
C GLY A 389 5.28 -1.47 -18.62
N ARG A 390 4.71 -1.01 -17.50
CA ARG A 390 3.85 0.18 -17.45
C ARG A 390 3.96 0.93 -16.12
N LYS A 391 3.53 2.20 -16.11
CA LYS A 391 3.35 2.96 -14.87
C LYS A 391 2.13 2.45 -14.08
N PRO A 392 2.20 2.36 -12.74
CA PRO A 392 1.05 2.03 -11.91
C PRO A 392 0.07 3.19 -11.76
N LEU A 393 -1.16 2.86 -11.35
CA LEU A 393 -2.09 3.85 -10.82
C LEU A 393 -1.70 4.23 -9.39
N ALA A 394 -1.94 5.49 -9.01
CA ALA A 394 -1.69 5.99 -7.65
C ALA A 394 -2.35 5.13 -6.56
N ARG A 395 -3.60 4.71 -6.80
CA ARG A 395 -4.34 3.80 -5.93
C ARG A 395 -3.60 2.48 -5.71
N ASP A 396 -3.05 1.90 -6.77
CA ASP A 396 -2.41 0.59 -6.70
C ASP A 396 -1.10 0.67 -5.90
N LEU A 397 -0.31 1.73 -6.10
CA LEU A 397 0.87 1.99 -5.28
C LEU A 397 0.52 2.10 -3.79
N ASN A 398 -0.53 2.85 -3.47
CA ASN A 398 -0.96 3.04 -2.09
C ASN A 398 -1.50 1.74 -1.45
N ASP A 399 -2.19 0.90 -2.23
CA ASP A 399 -2.69 -0.41 -1.77
C ASP A 399 -1.54 -1.39 -1.50
N TRP A 400 -0.63 -1.58 -2.46
CA TRP A 400 0.51 -2.48 -2.31
C TRP A 400 1.41 -2.08 -1.14
N THR A 401 1.76 -0.80 -1.04
CA THR A 401 2.56 -0.28 0.08
C THR A 401 1.85 -0.49 1.42
N GLY A 402 0.56 -0.16 1.52
CA GLY A 402 -0.23 -0.38 2.74
C GLY A 402 -0.30 -1.86 3.15
N ARG A 403 -0.45 -2.78 2.21
CA ARG A 403 -0.50 -4.21 2.48
C ARG A 403 0.84 -4.77 2.95
N LEU A 404 1.95 -4.29 2.39
CA LEU A 404 3.32 -4.64 2.81
C LEU A 404 3.64 -4.12 4.22
N ILE A 405 3.29 -2.86 4.51
CA ILE A 405 3.50 -2.22 5.82
C ILE A 405 2.68 -2.92 6.91
N SER A 406 1.41 -3.23 6.62
CA SER A 406 0.53 -3.97 7.53
C SER A 406 0.91 -5.46 7.67
N LYS A 407 1.93 -5.93 6.95
CA LYS A 407 2.39 -7.32 6.93
C LYS A 407 1.30 -8.32 6.53
N SER A 408 0.26 -7.84 5.84
CA SER A 408 -0.81 -8.67 5.28
C SER A 408 -0.35 -9.45 4.04
N ILE A 409 0.74 -8.99 3.43
CA ILE A 409 1.50 -9.69 2.40
C ILE A 409 2.99 -9.53 2.68
N SER A 410 3.78 -10.43 2.10
CA SER A 410 5.23 -10.40 2.15
C SER A 410 5.89 -9.92 0.86
N GLY A 411 7.19 -9.66 0.90
CA GLY A 411 8.00 -9.43 -0.30
C GLY A 411 7.95 -10.60 -1.30
N THR A 412 7.83 -11.84 -0.80
CA THR A 412 7.62 -13.03 -1.64
C THR A 412 6.24 -12.99 -2.33
N ASP A 413 5.19 -12.60 -1.61
CA ASP A 413 3.85 -12.45 -2.18
C ASP A 413 3.79 -11.36 -3.25
N LEU A 414 4.49 -10.24 -3.03
CA LEU A 414 4.66 -9.19 -4.03
C LEU A 414 5.30 -9.78 -5.30
N THR A 415 6.42 -10.50 -5.15
CA THR A 415 7.12 -11.11 -6.29
C THR A 415 6.22 -12.06 -7.07
N LEU A 416 5.57 -13.00 -6.39
CA LEU A 416 4.71 -13.99 -7.03
C LEU A 416 3.46 -13.35 -7.65
N GLY A 417 2.90 -12.33 -7.01
CA GLY A 417 1.73 -11.61 -7.52
C GLY A 417 2.00 -10.96 -8.87
N PHE A 418 3.20 -10.43 -9.09
CA PHE A 418 3.58 -9.80 -10.35
C PHE A 418 4.08 -10.79 -11.41
N PHE A 419 4.90 -11.77 -11.03
CA PHE A 419 5.54 -12.66 -12.02
C PHE A 419 4.73 -13.92 -12.36
N THR A 420 3.63 -14.16 -11.66
CA THR A 420 2.76 -15.32 -11.94
C THR A 420 1.33 -14.96 -12.36
N CYS A 421 1.06 -13.66 -12.57
CA CYS A 421 -0.21 -13.20 -13.11
C CYS A 421 -0.29 -13.36 -14.64
N ASP A 422 -1.52 -13.41 -15.15
CA ASP A 422 -1.78 -13.52 -16.58
C ASP A 422 -1.20 -12.32 -17.36
N GLU A 423 -1.18 -11.13 -16.76
CA GLU A 423 -0.61 -9.93 -17.38
C GLU A 423 0.88 -10.11 -17.71
N TYR A 424 1.67 -10.65 -16.77
CA TYR A 424 3.08 -10.97 -17.02
C TYR A 424 3.22 -12.11 -18.04
N ALA A 425 2.42 -13.17 -17.90
CA ALA A 425 2.46 -14.31 -18.81
C ALA A 425 2.21 -13.90 -20.27
N ASN A 426 1.26 -12.98 -20.49
CA ASN A 426 0.91 -12.46 -21.82
C ASN A 426 2.02 -11.64 -22.48
N ARG A 427 3.08 -11.23 -21.74
CA ARG A 427 4.25 -10.57 -22.33
C ARG A 427 5.15 -11.50 -23.13
N GLY A 428 4.99 -12.83 -23.00
CA GLY A 428 5.73 -13.81 -23.81
C GLY A 428 7.25 -13.75 -23.63
N ARG A 429 7.74 -13.32 -22.45
CA ARG A 429 9.17 -13.12 -22.18
C ARG A 429 9.95 -14.42 -22.33
N SER A 430 11.13 -14.38 -22.95
CA SER A 430 12.08 -15.49 -22.98
C SER A 430 12.65 -15.80 -21.59
N ASN A 431 13.37 -16.91 -21.42
CA ASN A 431 13.94 -17.28 -20.11
C ASN A 431 14.98 -16.25 -19.63
N SER A 432 15.82 -15.72 -20.52
CA SER A 432 16.80 -14.69 -20.17
C SER A 432 16.12 -13.39 -19.75
N GLU A 433 15.12 -12.94 -20.52
CA GLU A 433 14.35 -11.74 -20.23
C GLU A 433 13.57 -11.86 -18.92
N PHE A 434 12.97 -13.02 -18.66
CA PHE A 434 12.29 -13.28 -17.40
C PHE A 434 13.23 -13.13 -16.19
N VAL A 435 14.42 -13.73 -16.24
CA VAL A 435 15.39 -13.61 -15.15
C VAL A 435 15.83 -12.15 -14.98
N SER A 436 16.09 -11.43 -16.08
CA SER A 436 16.43 -10.00 -16.02
C SER A 436 15.31 -9.16 -15.40
N ASP A 437 14.05 -9.37 -15.80
CA ASP A 437 12.91 -8.65 -15.26
C ASP A 437 12.79 -8.87 -13.74
N VAL A 438 12.97 -10.11 -13.28
CA VAL A 438 12.91 -10.46 -11.84
C VAL A 438 14.02 -9.77 -11.05
N TYR A 439 15.27 -9.81 -11.52
CA TYR A 439 16.41 -9.13 -10.86
C TYR A 439 16.20 -7.61 -10.76
N LEU A 440 15.75 -6.99 -11.85
CA LEU A 440 15.53 -5.54 -11.89
C LEU A 440 14.35 -5.12 -11.00
N ALA A 441 13.27 -5.90 -10.96
CA ALA A 441 12.13 -5.64 -10.08
C ALA A 441 12.52 -5.79 -8.60
N MET A 442 13.06 -6.95 -8.25
CA MET A 442 13.34 -7.33 -6.85
C MET A 442 14.51 -6.53 -6.30
N LEU A 443 15.65 -6.57 -6.97
CA LEU A 443 16.96 -6.13 -6.45
C LEU A 443 17.39 -4.77 -7.00
N GLY A 444 16.79 -4.31 -8.11
CA GLY A 444 17.15 -3.03 -8.71
C GLY A 444 18.48 -3.01 -9.44
N ARG A 445 19.03 -4.19 -9.77
CA ARG A 445 20.29 -4.34 -10.51
C ARG A 445 20.15 -5.41 -11.58
N SER A 446 21.07 -5.41 -12.55
CA SER A 446 21.18 -6.49 -13.52
C SER A 446 21.74 -7.77 -12.89
N VAL A 447 21.36 -8.89 -13.47
CA VAL A 447 21.99 -10.20 -13.23
C VAL A 447 23.31 -10.26 -13.99
N ASP A 448 24.36 -10.79 -13.35
CA ASP A 448 25.65 -11.02 -14.00
C ASP A 448 25.57 -12.20 -15.00
N ALA A 449 26.48 -12.21 -15.97
CA ALA A 449 26.44 -13.21 -17.04
C ALA A 449 26.53 -14.68 -16.54
N PRO A 450 27.44 -15.03 -15.61
CA PRO A 450 27.45 -16.37 -14.99
C PRO A 450 26.15 -16.73 -14.29
N GLY A 451 25.61 -15.84 -13.45
CA GLY A 451 24.35 -16.03 -12.74
C GLY A 451 23.18 -16.26 -13.70
N LEU A 452 23.08 -15.46 -14.77
CA LEU A 452 22.06 -15.59 -15.79
C LEU A 452 22.10 -16.95 -16.48
N ASN A 453 23.29 -17.42 -16.85
CA ASN A 453 23.48 -18.73 -17.49
C ASN A 453 23.03 -19.88 -16.58
N ASN A 454 23.30 -19.79 -15.27
CA ASN A 454 22.86 -20.79 -14.30
C ASN A 454 21.33 -20.85 -14.22
N TRP A 455 20.66 -19.70 -14.14
CA TRP A 455 19.19 -19.64 -14.12
C TRP A 455 18.56 -20.21 -15.40
N ILE A 456 19.12 -19.86 -16.56
CA ILE A 456 18.66 -20.38 -17.85
C ILE A 456 18.82 -21.90 -17.90
N SER A 457 19.94 -22.44 -17.41
CA SER A 457 20.16 -23.89 -17.35
C SER A 457 19.09 -24.59 -16.50
N LEU A 458 18.75 -24.03 -15.34
CA LEU A 458 17.69 -24.57 -14.47
C LEU A 458 16.34 -24.57 -15.18
N LEU A 459 15.95 -23.44 -15.77
CA LEU A 459 14.70 -23.32 -16.52
C LEU A 459 14.63 -24.31 -17.69
N ASN A 460 15.72 -24.46 -18.43
CA ASN A 460 15.81 -25.41 -19.55
C ASN A 460 15.77 -26.88 -19.09
N SER A 461 16.22 -27.16 -17.86
CA SER A 461 16.14 -28.49 -17.23
C SER A 461 14.79 -28.81 -16.60
N GLY A 462 13.81 -27.90 -16.68
CA GLY A 462 12.43 -28.11 -16.22
C GLY A 462 12.06 -27.42 -14.92
N THR A 463 12.97 -26.63 -14.30
CA THR A 463 12.60 -25.76 -13.17
C THR A 463 11.55 -24.74 -13.61
N SER A 464 10.48 -24.56 -12.83
CA SER A 464 9.43 -23.61 -13.17
C SER A 464 9.86 -22.16 -12.93
N ARG A 465 9.29 -21.20 -13.69
CA ARG A 465 9.50 -19.77 -13.45
C ARG A 465 9.10 -19.34 -12.03
N ARG A 466 8.01 -19.92 -11.51
CA ARG A 466 7.59 -19.72 -10.12
C ARG A 466 8.65 -20.19 -9.14
N ALA A 467 9.27 -21.36 -9.37
CA ALA A 467 10.37 -21.83 -8.54
C ALA A 467 11.56 -20.86 -8.59
N VAL A 468 11.93 -20.34 -9.76
CA VAL A 468 12.98 -19.30 -9.87
C VAL A 468 12.62 -18.03 -9.06
N CYS A 469 11.39 -17.51 -9.17
CA CYS A 469 10.94 -16.37 -8.37
C CYS A 469 11.10 -16.63 -6.87
N THR A 470 10.69 -17.80 -6.39
CA THR A 470 10.81 -18.13 -4.96
C THR A 470 12.26 -18.34 -4.53
N MET A 471 13.11 -18.95 -5.37
CA MET A 471 14.53 -19.10 -5.06
C MET A 471 15.24 -17.75 -4.97
N LEU A 472 14.88 -16.78 -5.82
CA LEU A 472 15.39 -15.40 -5.73
C LEU A 472 14.80 -14.66 -4.53
N ALA A 473 13.52 -14.86 -4.21
CA ALA A 473 12.90 -14.28 -3.02
C ALA A 473 13.51 -14.81 -1.71
N ASP A 474 13.97 -16.07 -1.69
CA ASP A 474 14.67 -16.66 -0.54
C ASP A 474 16.17 -16.35 -0.51
N SER A 475 16.68 -15.54 -1.46
CA SER A 475 18.07 -15.10 -1.42
C SER A 475 18.32 -14.16 -0.25
N GLN A 476 19.52 -14.25 0.35
CA GLN A 476 19.90 -13.36 1.46
C GLN A 476 19.79 -11.89 1.05
N GLU A 477 20.13 -11.56 -0.19
CA GLU A 477 20.06 -10.19 -0.72
C GLU A 477 18.63 -9.62 -0.69
N PHE A 478 17.62 -10.40 -1.14
CA PHE A 478 16.24 -9.94 -1.09
C PHE A 478 15.69 -9.88 0.33
N ILE A 479 16.12 -10.81 1.20
CA ILE A 479 15.78 -10.80 2.63
C ILE A 479 16.32 -9.53 3.29
N ASP A 480 17.59 -9.19 3.05
CA ASP A 480 18.22 -7.98 3.58
C ASP A 480 17.52 -6.72 3.08
N GLN A 481 17.12 -6.71 1.81
CA GLN A 481 16.33 -5.62 1.25
C GLN A 481 14.95 -5.50 1.91
N CYS A 482 14.27 -6.62 2.17
CA CYS A 482 12.99 -6.61 2.91
C CYS A 482 13.18 -6.05 4.33
N ASN A 483 14.23 -6.49 5.02
CA ASN A 483 14.57 -6.00 6.36
C ASN A 483 14.85 -4.49 6.37
N ARG A 484 15.63 -3.99 5.40
CA ARG A 484 15.90 -2.56 5.24
C ARG A 484 14.63 -1.74 5.00
N LEU A 485 13.67 -2.31 4.27
CA LEU A 485 12.38 -1.68 3.98
C LEU A 485 11.33 -1.87 5.08
N GLY A 486 11.67 -2.58 6.17
CA GLY A 486 10.75 -2.85 7.28
C GLY A 486 9.59 -3.79 6.95
N ILE A 487 9.68 -4.56 5.85
CA ILE A 487 8.64 -5.50 5.40
C ILE A 487 9.02 -6.94 5.73
N VAL A 488 8.02 -7.81 5.92
CA VAL A 488 8.26 -9.24 6.10
C VAL A 488 8.58 -9.88 4.75
N TYR A 489 9.64 -10.68 4.69
CA TYR A 489 10.03 -11.36 3.45
C TYR A 489 9.09 -12.54 3.13
N ALA A 490 8.52 -13.18 4.15
CA ALA A 490 7.49 -14.23 4.06
C ALA A 490 6.53 -14.18 5.27
N VAL A 491 5.28 -14.61 5.06
CA VAL A 491 4.27 -14.80 6.13
C VAL A 491 4.15 -16.28 6.49
N ASP A 492 4.10 -16.60 7.78
CA ASP A 492 3.94 -17.97 8.27
C ASP A 492 2.62 -18.61 7.81
N GLY A 493 2.66 -19.92 7.54
CA GLY A 493 1.54 -20.70 7.03
C GLY A 493 1.64 -21.02 5.54
N TRP A 494 0.50 -21.31 4.94
CA TRP A 494 0.42 -21.68 3.51
C TRP A 494 0.57 -20.45 2.62
N ASN A 495 1.56 -20.50 1.73
CA ASN A 495 1.70 -19.53 0.65
C ASN A 495 1.12 -20.10 -0.64
N ASN A 496 0.03 -19.50 -1.13
CA ASN A 496 -0.72 -19.93 -2.34
C ASN A 496 -1.07 -21.43 -2.38
N GLY A 497 -1.13 -22.09 -1.22
CA GLY A 497 -1.37 -23.54 -1.11
C GLY A 497 -0.25 -24.42 -1.68
N LEU A 498 0.93 -23.85 -1.97
CA LEU A 498 2.07 -24.54 -2.60
C LEU A 498 3.26 -24.69 -1.65
N TYR A 499 3.55 -23.65 -0.87
CA TYR A 499 4.65 -23.63 0.10
C TYR A 499 4.11 -23.49 1.51
N TYR A 500 4.92 -23.89 2.49
CA TYR A 500 4.62 -23.64 3.89
C TYR A 500 5.80 -22.94 4.56
N TYR A 501 5.53 -21.79 5.17
CA TYR A 501 6.52 -21.02 5.94
C TYR A 501 6.26 -21.21 7.44
N LYS A 502 7.34 -21.36 8.21
CA LYS A 502 7.28 -21.43 9.68
C LYS A 502 8.47 -20.70 10.27
N ASN A 503 8.21 -19.80 11.22
CA ASN A 503 9.21 -18.91 11.81
C ASN A 503 9.98 -18.12 10.74
N GLY A 504 9.26 -17.67 9.71
CA GLY A 504 9.85 -16.98 8.57
C GLY A 504 10.93 -17.82 7.88
N LYS A 505 10.68 -19.12 7.65
CA LYS A 505 11.51 -19.99 6.82
C LYS A 505 10.65 -20.93 6.00
N LYS A 506 10.97 -21.09 4.71
CA LYS A 506 10.31 -22.04 3.82
C LYS A 506 10.67 -23.47 4.25
N LEU A 507 9.66 -24.29 4.55
CA LEU A 507 9.88 -25.69 4.91
C LEU A 507 10.36 -26.50 3.72
N SER A 508 11.13 -27.56 3.99
CA SER A 508 11.71 -28.46 3.00
C SER A 508 11.62 -29.91 3.45
N GLY A 509 11.60 -30.84 2.51
CA GLY A 509 11.52 -32.28 2.75
C GLY A 509 10.19 -32.71 3.38
N TRP A 510 10.23 -33.82 4.12
CA TRP A 510 9.05 -34.36 4.81
C TRP A 510 8.60 -33.46 5.96
N GLN A 511 7.32 -33.12 5.98
CA GLN A 511 6.72 -32.30 7.03
C GLN A 511 5.36 -32.83 7.43
N THR A 512 5.04 -32.71 8.73
CA THR A 512 3.70 -33.00 9.26
C THR A 512 3.03 -31.68 9.62
N ILE A 513 1.97 -31.33 8.88
CA ILE A 513 1.22 -30.08 9.08
C ILE A 513 -0.23 -30.46 9.38
N SER A 514 -0.71 -30.08 10.57
CA SER A 514 -2.06 -30.41 11.04
C SER A 514 -2.39 -31.91 10.93
N GLY A 515 -1.44 -32.78 11.29
CA GLY A 515 -1.58 -34.24 11.25
C GLY A 515 -1.41 -34.89 9.87
N ASN A 516 -1.37 -34.11 8.79
CA ASN A 516 -1.16 -34.62 7.43
C ASN A 516 0.32 -34.58 7.04
N GLN A 517 0.77 -35.60 6.31
CA GLN A 517 2.13 -35.65 5.79
C GLN A 517 2.23 -35.04 4.39
N TYR A 518 3.21 -34.16 4.23
CA TYR A 518 3.57 -33.49 2.98
C TYR A 518 5.05 -33.73 2.69
N TYR A 519 5.42 -33.63 1.42
CA TYR A 519 6.81 -33.56 1.01
C TYR A 519 7.04 -32.28 0.23
N PHE A 520 7.88 -31.38 0.73
CA PHE A 520 8.29 -30.14 0.06
C PHE A 520 9.58 -30.41 -0.71
N ASN A 521 9.50 -30.50 -2.04
CA ASN A 521 10.57 -31.05 -2.87
C ASN A 521 11.76 -30.07 -2.97
N PRO A 522 12.94 -30.39 -2.38
CA PRO A 522 14.10 -29.50 -2.41
C PRO A 522 14.61 -29.18 -3.81
N ASN A 523 14.42 -30.11 -4.75
CA ASN A 523 14.86 -29.96 -6.15
C ASN A 523 13.87 -29.14 -6.99
N ASN A 524 12.68 -28.83 -6.46
CA ASN A 524 11.69 -27.96 -7.09
C ASN A 524 11.35 -26.76 -6.17
N GLY A 525 12.38 -26.11 -5.64
CA GLY A 525 12.22 -24.88 -4.85
C GLY A 525 11.39 -25.06 -3.57
N ASN A 526 11.35 -26.26 -3.00
CA ASN A 526 10.51 -26.65 -1.87
C ASN A 526 9.01 -26.52 -2.11
N GLU A 527 8.54 -26.61 -3.35
CA GLU A 527 7.10 -26.74 -3.62
C GLU A 527 6.57 -28.07 -3.06
N LYS A 528 5.36 -28.07 -2.51
CA LYS A 528 4.73 -29.33 -2.07
C LYS A 528 4.61 -30.29 -3.26
N GLN A 529 4.95 -31.55 -3.06
CA GLN A 529 4.77 -32.59 -4.04
C GLN A 529 3.28 -32.90 -4.18
N THR A 530 2.80 -32.95 -5.42
CA THR A 530 1.49 -33.50 -5.80
C THR A 530 1.72 -34.62 -6.81
N GLY A 531 0.74 -35.52 -6.95
CA GLY A 531 0.85 -36.69 -7.80
C GLY A 531 1.97 -37.65 -7.39
N TRP A 532 2.56 -38.33 -8.37
CA TRP A 532 3.65 -39.29 -8.12
C TRP A 532 4.98 -38.59 -7.85
N GLY A 533 5.67 -38.99 -6.78
CA GLY A 533 7.00 -38.48 -6.42
C GLY A 533 7.94 -39.59 -5.96
N TYR A 534 9.19 -39.52 -6.40
CA TYR A 534 10.26 -40.41 -5.95
C TYR A 534 10.97 -39.77 -4.75
N VAL A 535 10.86 -40.39 -3.58
CA VAL A 535 11.38 -39.86 -2.32
C VAL A 535 11.95 -41.01 -1.48
N ASP A 536 13.19 -40.85 -1.00
CA ASP A 536 13.88 -41.81 -0.12
C ASP A 536 13.86 -43.26 -0.64
N GLY A 537 13.98 -43.44 -1.97
CA GLY A 537 13.99 -44.76 -2.63
C GLY A 537 12.61 -45.38 -2.90
N TYR A 538 11.52 -44.70 -2.53
CA TYR A 538 10.15 -45.13 -2.80
C TYR A 538 9.46 -44.20 -3.79
N LYS A 539 8.41 -44.71 -4.44
CA LYS A 539 7.50 -43.93 -5.28
C LYS A 539 6.18 -43.74 -4.56
N TYR A 540 6.00 -42.56 -3.98
CA TYR A 540 4.81 -42.16 -3.23
C TYR A 540 3.82 -41.43 -4.12
N TYR A 541 2.55 -41.45 -3.72
CA TYR A 541 1.50 -40.66 -4.34
C TYR A 541 0.94 -39.62 -3.36
N PHE A 542 0.99 -38.36 -3.77
CA PHE A 542 0.45 -37.23 -3.03
C PHE A 542 -0.82 -36.76 -3.74
N GLY A 543 -1.90 -36.51 -3.01
CA GLY A 543 -3.13 -35.96 -3.60
C GLY A 543 -2.91 -34.55 -4.17
N ASP A 544 -3.93 -33.99 -4.83
CA ASP A 544 -3.87 -32.61 -5.38
C ASP A 544 -3.65 -31.56 -4.30
N ASN A 545 -4.10 -31.85 -3.07
CA ASN A 545 -3.83 -31.03 -1.90
C ASN A 545 -2.39 -31.18 -1.36
N GLY A 546 -1.60 -32.13 -1.85
CA GLY A 546 -0.23 -32.44 -1.45
C GLY A 546 -0.11 -33.43 -0.29
N VAL A 547 -1.23 -33.95 0.21
CA VAL A 547 -1.23 -34.92 1.32
C VAL A 547 -0.83 -36.29 0.79
N LEU A 548 0.11 -36.96 1.47
CA LEU A 548 0.50 -38.34 1.19
C LEU A 548 -0.73 -39.27 1.28
N ARG A 549 -1.02 -40.00 0.22
CA ARG A 549 -2.06 -41.04 0.22
C ARG A 549 -1.46 -42.34 0.75
N THR A 550 -2.03 -42.86 1.84
CA THR A 550 -1.58 -44.09 2.51
C THR A 550 -2.34 -45.36 2.09
N ASP A 551 -3.37 -45.20 1.25
CA ASP A 551 -4.11 -46.29 0.64
C ASP A 551 -4.29 -46.00 -0.85
N LEU A 552 -3.54 -46.74 -1.68
CA LEU A 552 -3.50 -46.60 -3.13
C LEU A 552 -4.32 -47.67 -3.85
N ARG A 553 -5.09 -48.51 -3.14
CA ARG A 553 -5.84 -49.62 -3.74
C ARG A 553 -6.76 -49.15 -4.87
N ASN A 554 -7.39 -47.98 -4.70
CA ASN A 554 -8.28 -47.38 -5.70
C ASN A 554 -7.56 -46.42 -6.67
N VAL A 555 -6.30 -46.07 -6.40
CA VAL A 555 -5.50 -45.17 -7.25
C VAL A 555 -4.74 -45.96 -8.32
N LEU A 556 -4.13 -47.06 -7.92
CA LEU A 556 -3.34 -47.93 -8.81
C LEU A 556 -4.19 -48.88 -9.63
N GLY A 557 -5.35 -49.32 -9.10
CA GLY A 557 -6.08 -50.46 -9.63
C GLY A 557 -5.30 -51.77 -9.52
N LYS A 558 -5.83 -52.84 -10.14
CA LYS A 558 -5.24 -54.19 -10.04
C LYS A 558 -3.87 -54.25 -10.72
N GLN A 559 -2.85 -54.64 -9.96
CA GLN A 559 -1.49 -54.83 -10.46
C GLN A 559 -1.22 -56.27 -10.88
N SER A 560 -0.21 -56.47 -11.74
CA SER A 560 0.22 -57.81 -12.19
C SER A 560 0.88 -58.64 -11.08
N SER A 561 1.48 -57.99 -10.09
CA SER A 561 2.18 -58.64 -8.97
C SER A 561 2.34 -57.70 -7.79
N TYR A 562 2.33 -58.26 -6.58
CA TYR A 562 2.62 -57.55 -5.34
C TYR A 562 3.75 -58.24 -4.56
N PHE A 563 4.37 -57.49 -3.66
CA PHE A 563 5.25 -58.01 -2.61
C PHE A 563 4.63 -57.66 -1.26
N ILE A 564 4.57 -58.63 -0.35
CA ILE A 564 3.98 -58.44 0.98
C ILE A 564 5.09 -58.59 2.02
N ARG A 565 5.21 -57.61 2.92
CA ARG A 565 6.06 -57.70 4.12
C ARG A 565 5.19 -57.72 5.36
N ILE A 566 5.50 -58.62 6.29
CA ILE A 566 4.85 -58.71 7.60
C ILE A 566 5.88 -58.34 8.64
N ILE A 567 5.57 -57.34 9.46
CA ILE A 567 6.42 -56.91 10.57
C ILE A 567 5.73 -57.35 11.87
N ARG A 568 6.31 -58.35 12.52
CA ARG A 568 5.64 -59.18 13.52
C ARG A 568 5.41 -58.44 14.83
N ASP A 569 6.42 -57.75 15.33
CA ASP A 569 6.36 -56.98 16.58
C ASP A 569 5.37 -55.80 16.49
N LYS A 570 5.29 -55.16 15.32
CA LYS A 570 4.41 -54.03 15.03
C LYS A 570 3.02 -54.46 14.62
N ASN A 571 2.82 -55.74 14.28
CA ASN A 571 1.53 -56.28 13.83
C ASN A 571 0.99 -55.52 12.61
N VAL A 572 1.84 -55.36 11.60
CA VAL A 572 1.55 -54.66 10.35
C VAL A 572 1.88 -55.55 9.15
N VAL A 573 0.99 -55.54 8.15
CA VAL A 573 1.25 -56.10 6.81
C VAL A 573 1.41 -54.93 5.85
N GLN A 574 2.55 -54.80 5.19
CA GLN A 574 2.82 -53.82 4.16
C GLN A 574 2.69 -54.47 2.78
N VAL A 575 1.97 -53.83 1.87
CA VAL A 575 1.83 -54.29 0.48
C VAL A 575 2.54 -53.32 -0.44
N TYR A 576 3.36 -53.85 -1.36
CA TYR A 576 4.10 -53.06 -2.34
C TYR A 576 3.76 -53.51 -3.76
N ALA A 577 3.62 -52.54 -4.66
CA ALA A 577 3.50 -52.74 -6.09
C ALA A 577 4.84 -52.48 -6.80
N LYS A 578 4.98 -53.04 -8.00
CA LYS A 578 6.20 -52.94 -8.81
C LYS A 578 6.21 -51.66 -9.64
N ASP A 579 7.30 -50.90 -9.61
CA ASP A 579 7.54 -49.75 -10.50
C ASP A 579 8.49 -50.15 -11.64
N GLY A 580 7.97 -50.84 -12.66
CA GLY A 580 8.78 -51.29 -13.80
C GLY A 580 10.02 -52.10 -13.37
N SER A 581 11.20 -51.68 -13.82
CA SER A 581 12.49 -52.30 -13.47
C SER A 581 13.00 -51.91 -12.08
N ASN A 582 12.44 -50.88 -11.44
CA ASN A 582 12.88 -50.39 -10.12
C ASN A 582 12.44 -51.30 -8.96
N GLY A 583 11.67 -52.35 -9.25
CA GLY A 583 11.23 -53.32 -8.25
C GLY A 583 10.02 -52.86 -7.44
N TYR A 584 9.82 -53.47 -6.27
CA TYR A 584 8.64 -53.24 -5.42
C TYR A 584 8.80 -52.01 -4.52
N ILE A 585 8.82 -50.83 -5.15
CA ILE A 585 9.08 -49.54 -4.47
C ILE A 585 7.85 -48.64 -4.34
N ILE A 586 6.65 -49.10 -4.73
CA ILE A 586 5.40 -48.34 -4.54
C ILE A 586 4.68 -48.92 -3.33
N PRO A 587 4.67 -48.25 -2.16
CA PRO A 587 3.86 -48.68 -1.03
C PRO A 587 2.37 -48.51 -1.38
N VAL A 588 1.62 -49.61 -1.36
CA VAL A 588 0.20 -49.60 -1.76
C VAL A 588 -0.68 -49.31 -0.56
N VAL A 589 -0.50 -50.05 0.52
CA VAL A 589 -1.31 -49.95 1.74
C VAL A 589 -0.62 -50.70 2.88
N ASN A 590 -0.84 -50.25 4.11
CA ASN A 590 -0.55 -51.01 5.32
C ASN A 590 -1.87 -51.56 5.89
N PHE A 591 -1.89 -52.83 6.29
CA PHE A 591 -2.99 -53.44 7.03
C PHE A 591 -2.61 -53.66 8.48
N VAL A 592 -3.55 -53.40 9.38
CA VAL A 592 -3.46 -53.83 10.77
C VAL A 592 -3.70 -55.34 10.83
N CYS A 593 -2.85 -56.07 11.55
CA CYS A 593 -3.02 -57.50 11.72
C CYS A 593 -2.87 -57.94 13.18
N SER A 594 -3.09 -59.23 13.44
CA SER A 594 -2.59 -59.90 14.65
C SER A 594 -1.76 -61.09 14.22
N THR A 595 -0.48 -61.07 14.57
CA THR A 595 0.44 -62.19 14.34
C THR A 595 0.43 -63.19 15.50
N GLY A 596 1.11 -64.31 15.32
CA GLY A 596 1.27 -65.34 16.34
C GLY A 596 2.57 -65.23 17.14
N GLY A 597 3.30 -64.13 17.02
CA GLY A 597 4.60 -63.94 17.65
C GLY A 597 5.56 -65.03 17.21
N SER A 598 6.28 -65.67 18.13
CA SER A 598 7.22 -66.76 17.82
C SER A 598 6.61 -67.91 17.00
N ASN A 599 5.29 -68.12 17.04
CA ASN A 599 4.60 -69.14 16.25
C ASN A 599 4.41 -68.76 14.77
N THR A 600 4.60 -67.49 14.41
CA THR A 600 4.66 -67.05 13.00
C THR A 600 6.11 -67.11 12.53
N PRO A 601 6.46 -67.98 11.56
CA PRO A 601 7.84 -68.21 11.16
C PRO A 601 8.42 -66.99 10.44
N LEU A 602 9.68 -66.67 10.72
CA LEU A 602 10.45 -65.67 9.98
C LEU A 602 10.97 -66.26 8.68
N GLY A 603 11.11 -65.43 7.64
CA GLY A 603 11.66 -65.85 6.36
C GLY A 603 10.95 -65.26 5.15
N THR A 604 11.32 -65.74 3.97
CA THR A 604 10.68 -65.34 2.70
C THR A 604 9.99 -66.54 2.09
N PHE A 605 8.69 -66.41 1.82
CA PHE A 605 7.80 -67.48 1.39
C PHE A 605 7.05 -67.09 0.11
N ARG A 606 6.33 -68.04 -0.46
CA ARG A 606 5.49 -67.89 -1.66
C ARG A 606 4.09 -68.41 -1.34
N THR A 607 3.06 -67.61 -1.58
CA THR A 607 1.67 -68.03 -1.31
C THR A 607 1.30 -69.29 -2.08
N GLN A 608 0.63 -70.24 -1.41
CA GLN A 608 0.49 -71.62 -1.90
C GLN A 608 -0.92 -71.98 -2.36
N ASN A 609 -1.94 -71.55 -1.61
CA ASN A 609 -3.34 -71.90 -1.89
C ASN A 609 -4.29 -70.84 -1.29
N GLN A 610 -5.54 -70.84 -1.75
CA GLN A 610 -6.58 -69.90 -1.36
C GLN A 610 -7.89 -70.63 -1.02
N TYR A 611 -8.56 -70.21 0.04
CA TYR A 611 -9.82 -70.81 0.49
C TYR A 611 -10.83 -69.72 0.84
N ARG A 612 -12.06 -69.84 0.31
CA ARG A 612 -13.14 -68.92 0.66
C ARG A 612 -13.48 -68.99 2.15
N TRP A 613 -13.55 -70.20 2.70
CA TRP A 613 -13.66 -70.53 4.11
C TRP A 613 -12.68 -71.65 4.44
N HIS A 614 -12.01 -71.57 5.59
CA HIS A 614 -11.10 -72.62 6.05
C HIS A 614 -11.23 -72.79 7.57
N GLU A 615 -11.28 -74.04 8.01
CA GLU A 615 -11.17 -74.37 9.44
C GLU A 615 -9.78 -73.98 9.95
N LEU A 616 -9.74 -73.39 11.14
CA LEU A 616 -8.52 -72.93 11.80
C LEU A 616 -8.19 -73.87 12.99
N MET A 617 -7.54 -73.35 14.03
CA MET A 617 -7.25 -74.13 15.24
C MET A 617 -8.45 -74.16 16.19
N GLY A 618 -9.16 -75.31 16.24
CA GLY A 618 -10.44 -75.50 16.94
C GLY A 618 -11.64 -75.39 15.99
N PRO A 619 -12.90 -75.58 16.43
CA PRO A 619 -14.08 -75.40 15.58
C PRO A 619 -14.32 -73.89 15.36
N CYS A 620 -13.46 -73.27 14.56
CA CYS A 620 -13.59 -71.89 14.13
C CYS A 620 -13.09 -71.74 12.69
N TRP A 621 -13.69 -70.80 11.95
CA TRP A 621 -13.46 -70.65 10.53
C TRP A 621 -12.94 -69.25 10.21
N GLY A 622 -11.89 -69.18 9.40
CA GLY A 622 -11.47 -67.95 8.74
C GLY A 622 -12.10 -67.88 7.37
N GLN A 623 -12.36 -66.66 6.90
CA GLN A 623 -12.70 -66.43 5.50
C GLN A 623 -11.59 -65.68 4.75
N TRP A 624 -11.63 -65.83 3.43
CA TRP A 624 -10.68 -65.21 2.49
C TRP A 624 -9.23 -65.60 2.81
N CYS A 625 -9.03 -66.89 3.03
CA CYS A 625 -7.77 -67.43 3.49
C CYS A 625 -6.78 -67.53 2.33
N THR A 626 -5.55 -67.05 2.53
CA THR A 626 -4.43 -67.25 1.61
C THR A 626 -3.27 -67.90 2.38
N ARG A 627 -2.90 -69.13 2.04
CA ARG A 627 -1.84 -69.90 2.71
C ARG A 627 -0.47 -69.33 2.35
N ILE A 628 0.34 -69.01 3.37
CA ILE A 628 1.70 -68.49 3.23
C ILE A 628 2.70 -69.63 3.22
N VAL A 629 2.72 -70.42 4.30
CA VAL A 629 3.63 -71.55 4.50
C VAL A 629 3.04 -72.49 5.56
N ASN A 630 3.12 -73.80 5.35
CA ASN A 630 2.61 -74.82 6.28
C ASN A 630 1.18 -74.48 6.75
N GLY A 631 0.93 -74.44 8.06
CA GLY A 631 -0.35 -74.05 8.66
C GLY A 631 -0.57 -72.54 8.84
N VAL A 632 0.28 -71.68 8.29
CA VAL A 632 0.21 -70.21 8.46
C VAL A 632 -0.50 -69.58 7.26
N LEU A 633 -1.59 -68.86 7.53
CA LEU A 633 -2.41 -68.19 6.52
C LEU A 633 -2.56 -66.70 6.83
N PHE A 634 -2.73 -65.89 5.79
CA PHE A 634 -3.55 -64.68 5.89
C PHE A 634 -5.01 -65.11 5.97
N HIS A 635 -5.77 -64.58 6.91
CA HIS A 635 -7.21 -64.80 6.98
C HIS A 635 -7.92 -63.69 7.77
N SER A 636 -9.23 -63.57 7.61
CA SER A 636 -10.05 -62.69 8.44
C SER A 636 -9.98 -63.08 9.93
N VAL A 637 -10.42 -62.21 10.84
CA VAL A 637 -10.80 -62.66 12.19
C VAL A 637 -11.77 -63.85 12.11
N PHE A 638 -11.70 -64.76 13.08
CA PHE A 638 -12.42 -66.03 13.01
C PHE A 638 -13.91 -65.93 13.36
N TYR A 639 -14.67 -66.90 12.87
CA TYR A 639 -16.11 -67.07 13.06
C TYR A 639 -16.38 -68.41 13.73
N SER A 640 -17.45 -68.51 14.54
CA SER A 640 -17.81 -69.77 15.22
C SER A 640 -18.60 -70.76 14.35
N GLU A 641 -19.00 -70.38 13.13
CA GLU A 641 -19.73 -71.24 12.20
C GLU A 641 -19.18 -71.09 10.78
N ASN A 642 -19.05 -72.20 10.07
CA ASN A 642 -18.63 -72.20 8.66
C ASN A 642 -19.70 -71.56 7.77
N GLY A 643 -19.32 -70.61 6.92
CA GLY A 643 -20.25 -69.97 5.99
C GLY A 643 -21.12 -68.87 6.59
N ASN A 644 -21.10 -68.67 7.91
CA ASN A 644 -21.93 -67.67 8.58
C ASN A 644 -21.12 -66.42 8.97
N ALA A 645 -21.18 -65.37 8.13
CA ALA A 645 -20.48 -64.12 8.40
C ALA A 645 -21.08 -63.29 9.57
N SER A 646 -22.13 -63.79 10.22
CA SER A 646 -22.78 -63.16 11.39
C SER A 646 -22.32 -63.75 12.72
N THR A 647 -21.32 -64.62 12.72
CA THR A 647 -20.80 -65.25 13.95
C THR A 647 -19.37 -64.82 14.22
N LEU A 648 -19.02 -63.56 13.91
CA LEU A 648 -17.68 -63.01 14.11
C LEU A 648 -17.32 -63.06 15.60
N SER A 649 -16.10 -63.49 15.91
CA SER A 649 -15.54 -63.26 17.25
C SER A 649 -15.15 -61.79 17.44
N VAL A 650 -16.07 -61.00 18.01
CA VAL A 650 -15.82 -59.58 18.34
C VAL A 650 -14.62 -59.42 19.28
N SER A 651 -14.48 -60.30 20.27
CA SER A 651 -13.35 -60.25 21.21
C SER A 651 -12.01 -60.47 20.51
N ALA A 652 -11.96 -61.30 19.46
CA ALA A 652 -10.77 -61.47 18.64
C ALA A 652 -10.57 -60.30 17.66
N TYR A 653 -11.64 -59.74 17.11
CA TYR A 653 -11.57 -58.56 16.23
C TYR A 653 -10.99 -57.36 16.98
N ASN A 654 -11.45 -57.12 18.21
CA ASN A 654 -10.95 -56.06 19.08
C ASN A 654 -9.49 -56.28 19.52
N LYS A 655 -8.86 -57.42 19.21
CA LYS A 655 -7.42 -57.68 19.40
C LYS A 655 -6.59 -57.41 18.13
N LEU A 656 -7.18 -57.01 17.01
CA LEU A 656 -6.41 -56.55 15.85
C LEU A 656 -5.45 -55.43 16.26
N GLY A 657 -4.19 -55.55 15.84
CA GLY A 657 -3.09 -54.67 16.21
C GLY A 657 -2.23 -55.19 17.37
N VAL A 658 -2.59 -56.30 18.01
CA VAL A 658 -1.75 -56.99 19.01
C VAL A 658 -1.43 -58.43 18.60
N THR A 659 -0.34 -58.98 19.13
CA THR A 659 0.08 -60.37 18.94
C THR A 659 -0.88 -61.31 19.68
N ALA A 660 -1.80 -61.93 18.96
CA ALA A 660 -2.90 -62.69 19.55
C ALA A 660 -3.31 -63.92 18.73
N SER A 661 -2.50 -64.30 17.74
CA SER A 661 -2.74 -65.45 16.89
C SER A 661 -2.01 -66.72 17.36
N HIS A 662 -2.46 -67.90 16.92
CA HIS A 662 -1.76 -69.17 17.14
C HIS A 662 -0.78 -69.50 16.00
N GLY A 663 -0.30 -68.48 15.25
CA GLY A 663 0.68 -68.60 14.17
C GLY A 663 0.28 -67.89 12.88
N CYS A 664 -1.01 -67.77 12.60
CA CYS A 664 -1.55 -67.10 11.41
C CYS A 664 -1.47 -65.57 11.45
N ILE A 665 -1.79 -64.93 10.32
CA ILE A 665 -1.88 -63.47 10.18
C ILE A 665 -3.36 -63.11 10.09
N ARG A 666 -3.94 -62.68 11.22
CA ARG A 666 -5.35 -62.29 11.28
C ARG A 666 -5.53 -60.86 10.82
N LEU A 667 -6.48 -60.62 9.94
CA LEU A 667 -6.80 -59.32 9.35
C LEU A 667 -8.29 -59.01 9.53
N THR A 668 -8.70 -57.78 9.22
CA THR A 668 -10.11 -57.52 8.93
C THR A 668 -10.56 -58.38 7.74
N ALA A 669 -11.85 -58.71 7.65
CA ALA A 669 -12.38 -59.49 6.54
C ALA A 669 -12.17 -58.79 5.19
N GLY A 670 -12.30 -57.45 5.15
CA GLY A 670 -12.05 -56.65 3.95
C GLY A 670 -10.60 -56.72 3.48
N ASP A 671 -9.63 -56.61 4.40
CA ASP A 671 -8.20 -56.66 4.03
C ASP A 671 -7.76 -58.07 3.64
N ALA A 672 -8.25 -59.10 4.35
CA ALA A 672 -8.02 -60.50 3.97
C ALA A 672 -8.57 -60.80 2.57
N LYS A 673 -9.79 -60.32 2.28
CA LYS A 673 -10.39 -60.43 0.95
C LYS A 673 -9.60 -59.69 -0.11
N TRP A 674 -9.10 -58.50 0.20
CA TRP A 674 -8.31 -57.74 -0.76
C TRP A 674 -7.06 -58.53 -1.18
N ILE A 675 -6.34 -59.15 -0.23
CA ILE A 675 -5.21 -60.05 -0.54
C ILE A 675 -5.69 -61.23 -1.39
N TYR A 676 -6.79 -61.87 -1.00
CA TYR A 676 -7.37 -63.01 -1.72
C TYR A 676 -7.67 -62.69 -3.21
N ASP A 677 -8.28 -61.53 -3.48
CA ASP A 677 -8.70 -61.16 -4.84
C ASP A 677 -7.55 -60.59 -5.70
N ASN A 678 -6.60 -59.89 -5.08
CA ASN A 678 -5.63 -59.06 -5.80
C ASN A 678 -4.23 -59.68 -5.86
N CYS A 679 -3.84 -60.52 -4.90
CA CYS A 679 -2.53 -61.15 -4.87
C CYS A 679 -2.61 -62.56 -5.47
N SER A 680 -1.93 -62.78 -6.59
CA SER A 680 -1.87 -64.09 -7.23
C SER A 680 -1.14 -65.11 -6.35
N LEU A 681 -1.42 -66.41 -6.53
CA LEU A 681 -0.60 -67.47 -5.95
C LEU A 681 0.87 -67.32 -6.41
N GLY A 682 1.82 -67.65 -5.54
CA GLY A 682 3.24 -67.38 -5.75
C GLY A 682 3.68 -65.95 -5.40
N THR A 683 2.79 -65.11 -4.86
CA THR A 683 3.14 -63.79 -4.29
C THR A 683 4.22 -63.97 -3.22
N THR A 684 5.29 -63.18 -3.29
CA THR A 684 6.37 -63.21 -2.29
C THR A 684 5.87 -62.58 -0.99
N VAL A 685 6.05 -63.31 0.12
CA VAL A 685 5.74 -62.83 1.47
C VAL A 685 7.01 -62.88 2.32
N GLN A 686 7.48 -61.74 2.78
CA GLN A 686 8.60 -61.64 3.71
C GLN A 686 8.08 -61.40 5.12
N ILE A 687 8.41 -62.29 6.06
CA ILE A 687 8.06 -62.16 7.47
C ILE A 687 9.34 -61.83 8.23
N VAL A 688 9.36 -60.65 8.85
CA VAL A 688 10.47 -60.14 9.67
C VAL A 688 9.99 -59.91 11.10
N GLU A 689 10.92 -59.95 12.04
CA GLU A 689 10.58 -59.69 13.44
C GLU A 689 10.25 -58.21 13.64
N ASP A 690 11.21 -57.36 13.25
CA ASP A 690 11.14 -55.90 13.28
C ASP A 690 11.48 -55.36 11.87
N GLY A 691 11.00 -54.16 11.57
CA GLY A 691 11.24 -53.44 10.33
C GLY A 691 10.55 -52.08 10.30
N ASP A 692 10.99 -51.19 9.40
CA ASP A 692 10.35 -49.89 9.23
C ASP A 692 8.94 -50.03 8.60
N ILE A 693 7.93 -49.51 9.31
CA ILE A 693 6.54 -49.45 8.82
C ILE A 693 6.33 -48.31 7.81
N GLY A 694 7.35 -47.46 7.64
CA GLY A 694 7.38 -46.35 6.71
C GLY A 694 6.39 -45.25 7.06
N ARG A 695 6.26 -44.29 6.15
CA ARG A 695 5.41 -43.10 6.30
C ARG A 695 3.91 -43.41 6.44
N TYR A 696 3.45 -44.57 5.99
CA TYR A 696 2.04 -44.97 6.12
C TYR A 696 1.67 -45.32 7.58
N GLY A 697 2.67 -45.55 8.44
CA GLY A 697 2.47 -45.83 9.85
C GLY A 697 1.70 -47.11 10.12
N LYS A 698 1.28 -47.30 11.37
CA LYS A 698 0.49 -48.46 11.79
C LYS A 698 -1.00 -48.11 11.68
N PRO A 699 -1.78 -48.82 10.86
CA PRO A 699 -3.23 -48.65 10.82
C PRO A 699 -3.88 -49.11 12.13
N SER A 700 -5.06 -48.58 12.43
CA SER A 700 -5.90 -49.05 13.53
C SER A 700 -7.16 -49.74 13.00
N ALA A 701 -7.64 -50.75 13.72
CA ALA A 701 -8.96 -51.31 13.50
C ALA A 701 -9.96 -50.62 14.44
N TYR A 702 -11.19 -50.39 13.95
CA TYR A 702 -12.30 -49.93 14.79
C TYR A 702 -12.55 -50.90 15.96
N LYS A 703 -13.11 -50.42 17.07
CA LYS A 703 -13.49 -51.28 18.20
C LYS A 703 -14.98 -51.56 18.18
N LEU A 704 -15.35 -52.82 18.02
CA LEU A 704 -16.75 -53.25 17.97
C LEU A 704 -17.32 -53.40 19.39
N SER A 705 -18.59 -53.05 19.57
CA SER A 705 -19.30 -53.37 20.81
C SER A 705 -19.44 -54.89 20.98
N SER A 706 -19.55 -55.36 22.21
CA SER A 706 -19.74 -56.79 22.50
C SER A 706 -21.02 -57.39 21.92
N SER A 707 -22.02 -56.56 21.59
CA SER A 707 -23.28 -56.97 20.96
C SER A 707 -23.23 -57.03 19.44
N HIS A 708 -22.13 -56.58 18.82
CA HIS A 708 -21.92 -56.65 17.38
C HIS A 708 -21.66 -58.11 16.93
N THR A 709 -21.90 -58.43 15.66
CA THR A 709 -21.85 -59.84 15.20
C THR A 709 -21.22 -60.07 13.83
N TRP A 710 -20.84 -59.01 13.11
CA TRP A 710 -20.20 -59.12 11.78
C TRP A 710 -18.96 -58.23 11.69
N ASP A 711 -18.16 -58.42 10.66
CA ASP A 711 -17.03 -57.52 10.37
C ASP A 711 -17.55 -56.38 9.47
N PRO A 712 -17.49 -55.10 9.87
CA PRO A 712 -17.97 -53.99 9.06
C PRO A 712 -17.25 -53.85 7.70
N THR A 713 -16.04 -54.41 7.60
CA THR A 713 -15.24 -54.38 6.37
C THR A 713 -15.53 -55.56 5.43
N ASP A 714 -16.31 -56.56 5.86
CA ASP A 714 -16.69 -57.68 5.01
C ASP A 714 -17.68 -57.21 3.93
N PRO A 715 -17.33 -57.28 2.63
CA PRO A 715 -18.25 -56.85 1.58
C PRO A 715 -19.53 -57.69 1.50
N ASN A 716 -19.54 -58.93 2.02
CA ASN A 716 -20.79 -59.70 2.11
C ASN A 716 -21.72 -59.23 3.23
N MET A 717 -21.23 -58.38 4.14
CA MET A 717 -21.98 -57.88 5.30
C MET A 717 -22.30 -56.38 5.19
N TYR A 718 -21.94 -55.74 4.08
CA TYR A 718 -22.23 -54.33 3.82
C TYR A 718 -23.72 -53.96 4.00
N TYR A 719 -24.64 -54.88 3.66
CA TYR A 719 -26.07 -54.66 3.85
C TYR A 719 -26.47 -54.52 5.34
N LYS A 720 -25.86 -55.28 6.25
CA LYS A 720 -26.12 -55.17 7.70
C LYS A 720 -25.64 -53.85 8.24
N CYS A 721 -24.47 -53.44 7.78
CA CYS A 721 -23.89 -52.13 7.99
C CYS A 721 -24.86 -51.00 7.64
N ARG A 722 -25.55 -51.08 6.49
CA ARG A 722 -26.60 -50.12 6.09
C ARG A 722 -27.86 -50.19 6.95
N GLN A 723 -28.25 -51.38 7.41
CA GLN A 723 -29.49 -51.58 8.17
C GLN A 723 -29.36 -51.25 9.65
N LYS A 724 -28.18 -51.47 10.24
CA LYS A 724 -27.95 -51.46 11.68
C LYS A 724 -26.84 -50.50 12.13
N GLY A 725 -26.22 -49.79 11.19
CA GLY A 725 -25.00 -49.01 11.42
C GLY A 725 -23.75 -49.88 11.33
N CYS A 726 -22.67 -49.32 10.79
CA CYS A 726 -21.36 -49.99 10.75
C CYS A 726 -20.54 -49.77 12.02
N HIS A 727 -20.88 -48.74 12.79
CA HIS A 727 -20.13 -48.20 13.92
C HIS A 727 -21.12 -47.61 14.93
#